data_AF-A0A496RXE7-F1
#
_entry.id   AF-A0A496RXE7-F1
#
_cell.length_a   1.000
_cell.length_b   1.000
_cell.length_c   1.000
_cell.angle_alpha   90.00
_cell.angle_beta   90.00
_cell.angle_gamma   90.00
#
_symmetry.space_group_name_H-M   'P 1'
#
loop_
_entity.id
_entity.type
_entity.pdbx_description
1 polymer ?
#
loop_
_entity_poly.entity_id
_entity_poly.type
_entity_poly.pdbx_seq_one_letter_code
_entity_poly.pdbx_strand_id
1 'polypeptide(L)'
;MEFVNVQIYNNIIYRSGNIAPKQSPNLQIWNNIIFKDDQIYNCRGSNSKPTYSNYNCFYPGENFKLDQQNFDSLEAWKEGTGLDNNSIHKDPLFVNPESHGFHLSPTSPCLNAGIDRQDYDNDDTTTEPINMGAYITGNETIGLIDLSQYVIEEYPECSHGKITSPCQCGNQIYTAGFCCYHSNANSGIWFDPSYENLGGCPSGNFYFVDQNHPNASDDNPGTEDLPWKTITHAVQAVQAGDIVYVRAGTYYIKARGDRGEPALNPANSGSPGNYIVIAAYNGEPVTITYDPEISGPDGPHSGPLIGAYRKSYIKWEGFKIIETTAGYHRDTGPVVIACSDHIIVENCEIIGTYIPTLTNHDGIRIEKAEHVTIRNCRIHGVKGDLWNSGGIKLYYTKDIIIEHNEIYDCTRGFYDKDSGVRNIFRYNLVHDCDYGFMYPGNAAHSENGEVYQNIFYNCKEGAHLIDGGDDHGWKVYNNIFYGSERGILENLQGTHGISNFYNNIFSNVSSPYIVRRDIQTIADSDYNCFHNYSSFVIGWQSIGDLSDWQQQTGFGQHSIEADPLFTNPDFHNFHLQPSSPCLNAGIDRQDFDQDGNTTEPINMGAYITGNETIGLIDLSQYIIEESQQTCASQNGVCCNENQTCQNGIFISSSDCGNLCCTGECVSPRLPGDLNGDGHINVQDIQLNVNVILEIENRPDIIARADVNRDG
;
A
#
# COMPACT_ATOMS: atom_id res chain seq x y z
N MET A 1 32.87 -22.93 0.98
CA MET A 1 31.44 -22.71 0.67
C MET A 1 31.00 -23.98 -0.03
N GLU A 2 30.10 -24.73 0.58
CA GLU A 2 29.55 -25.96 0.01
C GLU A 2 28.16 -25.65 -0.53
N PHE A 3 27.86 -26.10 -1.74
CA PHE A 3 26.52 -26.00 -2.31
C PHE A 3 25.84 -27.36 -2.18
N VAL A 4 24.99 -27.49 -1.18
CA VAL A 4 24.36 -28.77 -0.80
C VAL A 4 22.99 -28.90 -1.50
N ASN A 5 22.68 -30.08 -2.02
CA ASN A 5 21.37 -30.41 -2.63
C ASN A 5 21.01 -29.60 -3.88
N VAL A 6 21.99 -29.28 -4.72
CA VAL A 6 21.75 -28.58 -5.99
C VAL A 6 21.12 -29.53 -7.02
N GLN A 7 20.07 -29.07 -7.69
CA GLN A 7 19.42 -29.76 -8.79
C GLN A 7 19.45 -28.87 -10.04
N ILE A 8 19.91 -29.41 -11.16
CA ILE A 8 19.96 -28.71 -12.46
C ILE A 8 19.16 -29.53 -13.47
N TYR A 9 17.97 -29.08 -13.83
CA TYR A 9 17.12 -29.83 -14.74
C TYR A 9 16.24 -28.98 -15.64
N ASN A 10 15.86 -29.55 -16.79
CA ASN A 10 15.04 -28.88 -17.82
C ASN A 10 15.63 -27.53 -18.29
N ASN A 11 16.96 -27.46 -18.45
CA ASN A 11 17.64 -26.24 -18.95
C ASN A 11 18.14 -26.40 -20.38
N ILE A 12 18.27 -25.28 -21.08
CA ILE A 12 19.05 -25.17 -22.32
C ILE A 12 20.29 -24.33 -22.03
N ILE A 13 21.46 -24.96 -22.10
CA ILE A 13 22.75 -24.29 -21.92
C ILE A 13 23.38 -24.14 -23.30
N TYR A 14 23.14 -23.00 -23.94
CA TYR A 14 23.59 -22.73 -25.31
C TYR A 14 24.84 -21.84 -25.33
N ARG A 15 25.91 -22.33 -25.98
CA ARG A 15 27.20 -21.62 -26.19
C ARG A 15 27.74 -20.91 -24.93
N SER A 16 27.53 -21.51 -23.77
CA SER A 16 27.89 -20.97 -22.45
C SER A 16 29.08 -21.73 -21.82
N GLY A 17 29.48 -21.36 -20.61
CA GLY A 17 30.52 -22.09 -19.85
C GLY A 17 30.17 -23.56 -19.56
N ASN A 18 31.16 -24.34 -19.12
CA ASN A 18 30.93 -25.71 -18.68
C ASN A 18 30.16 -25.77 -17.34
N ILE A 19 29.50 -26.89 -17.08
CA ILE A 19 29.03 -27.17 -15.72
C ILE A 19 30.25 -27.65 -14.93
N ALA A 20 30.69 -26.84 -13.98
CA ALA A 20 31.92 -27.07 -13.21
C ALA A 20 31.63 -27.18 -11.70
N PRO A 21 31.07 -28.31 -11.23
CA PRO A 21 30.81 -28.52 -9.82
C PRO A 21 32.11 -28.50 -9.00
N LYS A 22 32.04 -27.87 -7.82
CA LYS A 22 33.13 -27.81 -6.86
C LYS A 22 32.55 -27.90 -5.46
N GLN A 23 32.85 -28.97 -4.73
CA GLN A 23 32.33 -29.21 -3.37
C GLN A 23 30.79 -29.11 -3.33
N SER A 24 30.14 -29.88 -4.20
CA SER A 24 28.69 -29.87 -4.42
C SER A 24 28.09 -31.24 -4.07
N PRO A 25 28.04 -31.61 -2.78
CA PRO A 25 27.46 -32.87 -2.35
C PRO A 25 25.98 -32.95 -2.74
N ASN A 26 25.52 -34.14 -3.13
CA ASN A 26 24.14 -34.41 -3.58
C ASN A 26 23.70 -33.66 -4.84
N LEU A 27 24.63 -33.28 -5.71
CA LEU A 27 24.29 -32.69 -7.01
C LEU A 27 23.52 -33.68 -7.89
N GLN A 28 22.41 -33.23 -8.47
CA GLN A 28 21.61 -33.99 -9.45
C GLN A 28 21.43 -33.18 -10.73
N ILE A 29 21.58 -33.81 -11.89
CA ILE A 29 21.50 -33.16 -13.21
C ILE A 29 20.65 -33.98 -14.18
N TRP A 30 19.53 -33.48 -14.71
CA TRP A 30 18.74 -34.26 -15.68
C TRP A 30 17.96 -33.45 -16.70
N ASN A 31 17.54 -34.06 -17.81
CA ASN A 31 16.73 -33.42 -18.85
C ASN A 31 17.32 -32.12 -19.45
N ASN A 32 18.61 -31.84 -19.30
CA ASN A 32 19.18 -30.60 -19.85
C ASN A 32 19.63 -30.82 -21.29
N ILE A 33 19.50 -29.79 -22.14
CA ILE A 33 20.20 -29.72 -23.43
C ILE A 33 21.41 -28.81 -23.27
N ILE A 34 22.61 -29.37 -23.43
CA ILE A 34 23.88 -28.66 -23.29
C ILE A 34 24.51 -28.57 -24.67
N PHE A 35 24.38 -27.39 -25.29
CA PHE A 35 24.87 -27.09 -26.62
C PHE A 35 26.21 -26.33 -26.54
N LYS A 36 27.35 -27.03 -26.62
CA LYS A 36 28.71 -26.48 -26.56
C LYS A 36 29.75 -27.37 -27.25
N ASP A 37 30.76 -26.76 -27.87
CA ASP A 37 31.82 -27.42 -28.65
C ASP A 37 33.05 -27.96 -27.86
N ASP A 38 33.05 -27.91 -26.53
CA ASP A 38 34.25 -28.18 -25.70
C ASP A 38 33.87 -29.03 -24.46
N GLN A 39 34.68 -28.98 -23.40
CA GLN A 39 34.39 -29.63 -22.11
C GLN A 39 32.99 -29.29 -21.59
N ILE A 40 32.17 -30.33 -21.40
CA ILE A 40 30.79 -30.29 -20.91
C ILE A 40 30.79 -30.23 -19.38
N TYR A 41 31.43 -31.22 -18.73
CA TYR A 41 31.58 -31.30 -17.27
C TYR A 41 33.02 -31.10 -16.85
N ASN A 42 33.19 -30.38 -15.74
CA ASN A 42 34.48 -30.14 -15.11
C ASN A 42 34.37 -30.21 -13.59
N CYS A 43 34.11 -31.42 -13.11
CA CYS A 43 33.98 -31.73 -11.69
C CYS A 43 35.37 -31.67 -11.04
N ARG A 44 35.58 -30.72 -10.10
CA ARG A 44 36.91 -30.47 -9.49
C ARG A 44 36.88 -30.54 -7.97
N GLY A 45 37.62 -31.48 -7.41
CA GLY A 45 37.82 -31.62 -5.96
C GLY A 45 36.82 -32.55 -5.31
N SER A 46 37.02 -32.85 -4.03
CA SER A 46 36.17 -33.77 -3.27
C SER A 46 34.69 -33.37 -3.34
N ASN A 47 33.80 -34.37 -3.47
CA ASN A 47 32.34 -34.19 -3.56
C ASN A 47 31.87 -33.36 -4.78
N SER A 48 32.55 -33.47 -5.92
CA SER A 48 32.16 -32.77 -7.16
C SER A 48 31.54 -33.69 -8.22
N LYS A 49 31.56 -35.00 -8.02
CA LYS A 49 30.83 -35.96 -8.87
C LYS A 49 29.32 -35.84 -8.60
N PRO A 50 28.47 -35.68 -9.62
CA PRO A 50 27.02 -35.77 -9.43
C PRO A 50 26.62 -37.10 -8.80
N THR A 51 25.66 -37.04 -7.88
CA THR A 51 25.02 -38.23 -7.30
C THR A 51 23.99 -38.84 -8.23
N TYR A 52 23.42 -38.02 -9.11
CA TYR A 52 22.56 -38.44 -10.21
C TYR A 52 22.84 -37.56 -11.42
N SER A 53 23.03 -38.16 -12.58
CA SER A 53 23.04 -37.44 -13.86
C SER A 53 22.41 -38.34 -14.90
N ASN A 54 21.34 -37.93 -15.58
CA ASN A 54 20.69 -38.76 -16.60
C ASN A 54 19.77 -37.97 -17.52
N TYR A 55 19.41 -38.53 -18.68
CA TYR A 55 18.48 -37.92 -19.64
C TYR A 55 18.91 -36.53 -20.14
N ASN A 56 20.21 -36.27 -20.24
CA ASN A 56 20.74 -35.03 -20.80
C ASN A 56 21.05 -35.18 -22.30
N CYS A 57 20.97 -34.10 -23.07
CA CYS A 57 21.46 -34.05 -24.44
C CYS A 57 22.74 -33.21 -24.49
N PHE A 58 23.83 -33.78 -25.01
CA PHE A 58 25.11 -33.11 -25.18
C PHE A 58 25.41 -32.93 -26.66
N TYR A 59 25.75 -31.72 -27.11
CA TYR A 59 26.11 -31.49 -28.51
C TYR A 59 26.86 -30.18 -28.73
N PRO A 60 27.76 -30.05 -29.71
CA PRO A 60 28.48 -31.15 -30.36
C PRO A 60 29.63 -31.70 -29.49
N GLY A 61 29.93 -31.07 -28.34
CA GLY A 61 30.98 -31.53 -27.43
C GLY A 61 30.58 -32.77 -26.59
N GLU A 62 31.58 -33.58 -26.27
CA GLU A 62 31.43 -34.82 -25.48
C GLU A 62 32.62 -35.05 -24.52
N ASN A 63 33.30 -33.96 -24.14
CA ASN A 63 34.44 -34.01 -23.22
C ASN A 63 33.98 -33.82 -21.77
N PHE A 64 34.25 -34.80 -20.91
CA PHE A 64 33.90 -34.75 -19.49
C PHE A 64 35.14 -34.91 -18.63
N LYS A 65 35.19 -34.22 -17.50
CA LYS A 65 36.29 -34.31 -16.55
C LYS A 65 35.79 -34.54 -15.15
N LEU A 66 36.35 -35.56 -14.50
CA LEU A 66 36.18 -35.85 -13.10
C LEU A 66 37.55 -35.88 -12.42
N ASP A 67 37.82 -34.85 -11.61
CA ASP A 67 39.11 -34.61 -10.98
C ASP A 67 40.28 -34.58 -11.98
N GLN A 68 41.13 -35.61 -11.99
CA GLN A 68 42.27 -35.73 -12.90
C GLN A 68 42.00 -36.62 -14.12
N GLN A 69 40.83 -37.25 -14.18
CA GLN A 69 40.44 -38.15 -15.26
C GLN A 69 39.61 -37.40 -16.32
N ASN A 70 40.00 -37.55 -17.58
CA ASN A 70 39.23 -37.08 -18.73
C ASN A 70 38.50 -38.26 -19.38
N PHE A 71 37.31 -37.98 -19.90
CA PHE A 71 36.51 -38.87 -20.72
C PHE A 71 36.21 -38.13 -22.02
N ASP A 72 36.69 -38.69 -23.12
CA ASP A 72 36.65 -38.01 -24.43
C ASP A 72 35.38 -38.38 -25.24
N SER A 73 34.44 -39.09 -24.62
CA SER A 73 33.13 -39.38 -25.18
C SER A 73 32.07 -39.61 -24.10
N LEU A 74 30.80 -39.48 -24.48
CA LEU A 74 29.67 -39.83 -23.60
C LEU A 74 29.71 -41.30 -23.17
N GLU A 75 30.15 -42.20 -24.05
CA GLU A 75 30.24 -43.62 -23.72
C GLU A 75 31.33 -43.89 -22.68
N ALA A 76 32.51 -43.27 -22.82
CA ALA A 76 33.56 -43.37 -21.83
C ALA A 76 33.12 -42.80 -20.47
N TRP A 77 32.35 -41.71 -20.47
CA TRP A 77 31.76 -41.14 -19.26
C TRP A 77 30.77 -42.10 -18.59
N LYS A 78 29.88 -42.72 -19.37
CA LYS A 78 28.92 -43.73 -18.89
C LYS A 78 29.63 -44.91 -18.24
N GLU A 79 30.59 -45.52 -18.95
CA GLU A 79 31.35 -46.67 -18.46
C GLU A 79 32.18 -46.32 -17.22
N GLY A 80 32.80 -45.14 -17.20
CA GLY A 80 33.69 -44.73 -16.12
C GLY A 80 32.98 -44.25 -14.85
N THR A 81 31.74 -43.75 -14.96
CA THR A 81 31.05 -43.11 -13.83
C THR A 81 29.75 -43.81 -13.41
N GLY A 82 29.12 -44.57 -14.30
CA GLY A 82 27.78 -45.13 -14.14
C GLY A 82 26.65 -44.10 -14.27
N LEU A 83 26.96 -42.87 -14.69
CA LEU A 83 26.01 -41.79 -14.88
C LEU A 83 25.61 -41.65 -16.35
N ASP A 84 24.54 -40.89 -16.61
CA ASP A 84 24.09 -40.47 -17.93
C ASP A 84 23.65 -41.59 -18.87
N ASN A 85 23.23 -42.75 -18.35
CA ASN A 85 22.90 -43.95 -19.14
C ASN A 85 21.87 -43.72 -20.26
N ASN A 86 20.86 -42.88 -20.03
CA ASN A 86 19.82 -42.50 -20.99
C ASN A 86 20.09 -41.15 -21.68
N SER A 87 21.21 -40.49 -21.35
CA SER A 87 21.64 -39.28 -22.02
C SER A 87 22.14 -39.59 -23.44
N ILE A 88 22.03 -38.59 -24.32
CA ILE A 88 22.32 -38.70 -25.75
C ILE A 88 23.36 -37.67 -26.19
N HIS A 89 24.12 -38.00 -27.24
CA HIS A 89 24.97 -37.07 -27.97
C HIS A 89 24.44 -36.92 -29.39
N LYS A 90 23.55 -35.93 -29.60
CA LYS A 90 22.86 -35.67 -30.87
C LYS A 90 22.50 -34.19 -30.98
N ASP A 91 22.41 -33.69 -32.20
CA ASP A 91 21.93 -32.34 -32.45
C ASP A 91 20.48 -32.19 -31.94
N PRO A 92 20.18 -31.23 -31.03
CA PRO A 92 18.83 -31.01 -30.54
C PRO A 92 17.88 -30.43 -31.60
N LEU A 93 18.38 -30.00 -32.77
CA LEU A 93 17.58 -29.46 -33.87
C LEU A 93 16.66 -28.31 -33.43
N PHE A 94 17.24 -27.27 -32.83
CA PHE A 94 16.51 -26.05 -32.51
C PHE A 94 16.00 -25.36 -33.79
N VAL A 95 14.79 -24.79 -33.74
CA VAL A 95 14.13 -24.17 -34.90
C VAL A 95 14.92 -22.97 -35.45
N ASN A 96 15.34 -22.03 -34.58
CA ASN A 96 16.16 -20.89 -34.99
C ASN A 96 17.02 -20.33 -33.83
N PRO A 97 18.04 -21.06 -33.38
CA PRO A 97 18.79 -20.69 -32.19
C PRO A 97 19.61 -19.39 -32.35
N GLU A 98 19.98 -19.00 -33.58
CA GLU A 98 20.69 -17.74 -33.85
C GLU A 98 19.81 -16.49 -33.64
N SER A 99 18.48 -16.65 -33.68
CA SER A 99 17.52 -15.60 -33.29
C SER A 99 16.88 -15.88 -31.93
N HIS A 100 17.53 -16.67 -31.06
CA HIS A 100 17.04 -17.08 -29.75
C HIS A 100 15.79 -17.98 -29.76
N GLY A 101 15.45 -18.59 -30.91
CA GLY A 101 14.38 -19.57 -31.05
C GLY A 101 14.83 -20.98 -30.68
N PHE A 102 14.81 -21.31 -29.39
CA PHE A 102 15.26 -22.59 -28.83
C PHE A 102 14.20 -23.69 -28.75
N HIS A 103 13.06 -23.53 -29.43
CA HIS A 103 12.08 -24.61 -29.56
C HIS A 103 12.68 -25.78 -30.35
N LEU A 104 12.31 -27.00 -29.99
CA LEU A 104 12.71 -28.20 -30.70
C LEU A 104 11.94 -28.32 -32.01
N SER A 105 12.63 -28.64 -33.11
CA SER A 105 11.99 -29.06 -34.35
C SER A 105 11.16 -30.33 -34.12
N PRO A 106 10.07 -30.56 -34.87
CA PRO A 106 9.27 -31.80 -34.82
C PRO A 106 10.05 -33.10 -35.04
N THR A 107 11.27 -33.03 -35.57
CA THR A 107 12.16 -34.19 -35.78
C THR A 107 13.31 -34.26 -34.77
N SER A 108 13.29 -33.44 -33.73
CA SER A 108 14.34 -33.40 -32.73
C SER A 108 14.46 -34.73 -31.97
N PRO A 109 15.68 -35.23 -31.74
CA PRO A 109 15.90 -36.40 -30.88
C PRO A 109 15.66 -36.11 -29.39
N CYS A 110 15.45 -34.85 -29.01
CA CYS A 110 15.16 -34.43 -27.64
C CYS A 110 13.66 -34.43 -27.31
N LEU A 111 12.77 -34.62 -28.29
CA LEU A 111 11.34 -34.73 -28.07
C LEU A 111 11.01 -36.04 -27.34
N ASN A 112 10.24 -35.96 -26.24
CA ASN A 112 9.82 -37.13 -25.44
C ASN A 112 10.99 -38.05 -25.03
N ALA A 113 12.19 -37.48 -24.84
CA ALA A 113 13.40 -38.23 -24.52
C ALA A 113 13.86 -38.01 -23.07
N GLY A 114 13.27 -37.05 -22.35
CA GLY A 114 13.48 -36.80 -20.92
C GLY A 114 12.57 -37.63 -20.03
N ILE A 115 12.61 -37.34 -18.72
CA ILE A 115 11.79 -38.01 -17.69
C ILE A 115 11.04 -36.99 -16.82
N ASP A 116 9.75 -37.20 -16.59
CA ASP A 116 8.96 -36.32 -15.72
C ASP A 116 9.19 -36.61 -14.23
N ARG A 117 10.31 -36.17 -13.65
CA ARG A 117 10.52 -36.36 -12.21
C ARG A 117 9.73 -35.38 -11.33
N GLN A 118 8.99 -34.46 -11.94
CA GLN A 118 8.33 -33.34 -11.26
C GLN A 118 6.81 -33.49 -11.21
N ASP A 119 6.24 -34.46 -11.93
CA ASP A 119 4.80 -34.68 -12.05
C ASP A 119 4.11 -33.43 -12.62
N TYR A 120 4.50 -33.03 -13.84
CA TYR A 120 4.03 -31.78 -14.43
C TYR A 120 2.54 -31.78 -14.79
N ASP A 121 1.92 -32.95 -14.95
CA ASP A 121 0.49 -33.11 -15.21
C ASP A 121 -0.33 -33.52 -13.96
N ASN A 122 0.31 -33.68 -12.79
CA ASN A 122 -0.30 -34.03 -11.50
C ASN A 122 -1.12 -35.32 -11.56
N ASP A 123 -0.62 -36.33 -12.26
CA ASP A 123 -1.27 -37.64 -12.38
C ASP A 123 -0.68 -38.72 -11.45
N ASP A 124 0.20 -38.29 -10.52
CA ASP A 124 0.98 -39.10 -9.59
C ASP A 124 1.99 -40.04 -10.28
N THR A 125 2.23 -39.89 -11.58
CA THR A 125 3.26 -40.61 -12.32
C THR A 125 4.46 -39.71 -12.59
N THR A 126 5.67 -40.27 -12.44
CA THR A 126 6.93 -39.49 -12.50
C THR A 126 7.98 -40.11 -13.42
N THR A 127 7.49 -40.85 -14.40
CA THR A 127 8.31 -41.67 -15.30
C THR A 127 8.01 -41.46 -16.77
N GLU A 128 7.07 -40.57 -17.05
CA GLU A 128 6.52 -40.28 -18.37
C GLU A 128 7.62 -39.59 -19.19
N PRO A 129 7.65 -39.87 -20.50
CA PRO A 129 8.57 -39.19 -21.38
C PRO A 129 8.13 -37.74 -21.59
N ILE A 130 9.03 -36.80 -21.31
CA ILE A 130 8.87 -35.36 -21.62
C ILE A 130 9.98 -34.89 -22.56
N ASN A 131 9.87 -33.69 -23.11
CA ASN A 131 10.98 -33.12 -23.88
C ASN A 131 12.19 -32.83 -22.98
N MET A 132 13.40 -33.10 -23.46
CA MET A 132 14.60 -32.55 -22.83
C MET A 132 14.68 -31.04 -23.13
N GLY A 133 15.31 -30.29 -22.23
CA GLY A 133 15.47 -28.84 -22.34
C GLY A 133 14.37 -28.08 -21.61
N ALA A 134 14.20 -26.81 -21.96
CA ALA A 134 13.34 -25.90 -21.23
C ALA A 134 11.86 -25.97 -21.65
N TYR A 135 11.58 -26.46 -22.86
CA TYR A 135 10.22 -26.57 -23.43
C TYR A 135 9.67 -27.98 -23.25
N ILE A 136 9.21 -28.27 -22.04
CA ILE A 136 8.84 -29.61 -21.54
C ILE A 136 7.70 -30.25 -22.36
N THR A 137 6.66 -29.48 -22.63
CA THR A 137 5.49 -29.83 -23.46
C THR A 137 5.61 -29.28 -24.88
N GLY A 138 6.50 -28.30 -25.09
CA GLY A 138 6.73 -27.65 -26.38
C GLY A 138 5.95 -26.35 -26.59
N ASN A 139 5.03 -26.01 -25.68
CA ASN A 139 4.18 -24.82 -25.74
C ASN A 139 4.54 -23.77 -24.68
N GLU A 140 5.57 -24.02 -23.88
CA GLU A 140 6.00 -23.08 -22.85
C GLU A 140 6.43 -21.75 -23.47
N THR A 141 5.97 -20.65 -22.89
CA THR A 141 6.55 -19.32 -23.17
C THR A 141 7.67 -19.07 -22.19
N ILE A 142 8.90 -18.97 -22.70
CA ILE A 142 10.11 -18.80 -21.88
C ILE A 142 10.78 -17.48 -22.29
N GLY A 143 10.86 -16.55 -21.35
CA GLY A 143 11.32 -15.19 -21.60
C GLY A 143 10.22 -14.17 -21.32
N LEU A 144 10.32 -12.99 -21.94
CA LEU A 144 9.32 -11.94 -21.81
C LEU A 144 8.00 -12.38 -22.46
N ILE A 145 6.92 -12.35 -21.69
CA ILE A 145 5.57 -12.72 -22.15
C ILE A 145 5.01 -11.58 -22.99
N ASP A 146 4.70 -11.85 -24.26
CA ASP A 146 3.94 -10.93 -25.10
C ASP A 146 2.46 -10.98 -24.70
N LEU A 147 2.02 -9.97 -23.94
CA LEU A 147 0.66 -9.83 -23.43
C LEU A 147 -0.32 -9.27 -24.48
N SER A 148 0.13 -8.86 -25.67
CA SER A 148 -0.74 -8.26 -26.70
C SER A 148 -1.74 -9.22 -27.34
N GLN A 149 -1.59 -10.52 -27.07
CA GLN A 149 -2.47 -11.61 -27.51
C GLN A 149 -3.56 -11.96 -26.48
N TYR A 150 -3.52 -11.37 -25.27
CA TYR A 150 -4.62 -11.41 -24.31
C TYR A 150 -5.51 -10.18 -24.53
N VAL A 151 -6.41 -10.27 -25.50
CA VAL A 151 -7.55 -9.34 -25.55
C VAL A 151 -8.37 -9.59 -24.29
N ILE A 152 -8.36 -8.64 -23.36
CA ILE A 152 -9.29 -8.60 -22.23
C ILE A 152 -10.69 -8.51 -22.86
N GLU A 153 -11.54 -9.53 -22.67
CA GLU A 153 -12.98 -9.33 -22.86
C GLU A 153 -13.37 -8.13 -22.00
N GLU A 154 -13.87 -7.05 -22.62
CA GLU A 154 -14.32 -5.86 -21.89
C GLU A 154 -15.14 -6.30 -20.67
N TYR A 155 -14.75 -5.85 -19.48
CA TYR A 155 -15.46 -6.22 -18.26
C TYR A 155 -16.92 -5.77 -18.39
N PRO A 156 -17.89 -6.61 -18.01
CA PRO A 156 -19.30 -6.24 -18.11
C PRO A 156 -19.61 -5.04 -17.20
N GLU A 157 -20.61 -4.23 -17.56
CA GLU A 157 -21.15 -3.23 -16.63
C GLU A 157 -21.70 -3.91 -15.37
N CYS A 158 -21.44 -3.31 -14.21
CA CYS A 158 -21.95 -3.82 -12.95
C CYS A 158 -23.49 -3.73 -12.90
N SER A 159 -24.12 -4.73 -12.29
CA SER A 159 -25.52 -4.59 -11.90
C SER A 159 -25.66 -3.69 -10.66
N HIS A 160 -26.83 -3.07 -10.47
CA HIS A 160 -27.13 -2.34 -9.25
C HIS A 160 -27.01 -3.27 -8.02
N GLY A 161 -26.14 -2.93 -7.07
CA GLY A 161 -25.94 -3.68 -5.83
C GLY A 161 -24.50 -4.19 -5.65
N LYS A 162 -24.36 -5.28 -4.88
CA LYS A 162 -23.06 -5.85 -4.48
C LYS A 162 -22.29 -6.36 -5.69
N ILE A 163 -21.02 -5.96 -5.80
CA ILE A 163 -20.08 -6.46 -6.79
C ILE A 163 -19.57 -7.82 -6.32
N THR A 164 -19.80 -8.85 -7.13
CA THR A 164 -19.45 -10.26 -6.81
C THR A 164 -18.42 -10.85 -7.78
N SER A 165 -18.11 -10.13 -8.85
CA SER A 165 -17.06 -10.41 -9.82
C SER A 165 -16.62 -9.08 -10.43
N PRO A 166 -15.39 -8.97 -10.97
CA PRO A 166 -14.92 -7.78 -11.66
C PRO A 166 -15.94 -7.26 -12.70
N CYS A 167 -16.32 -5.99 -12.57
CA CYS A 167 -17.24 -5.33 -13.49
C CYS A 167 -17.00 -3.81 -13.51
N GLN A 168 -17.43 -3.14 -14.56
CA GLN A 168 -17.30 -1.70 -14.72
C GLN A 168 -18.41 -0.97 -13.95
N CYS A 169 -18.04 -0.13 -12.98
CA CYS A 169 -18.92 0.82 -12.30
C CYS A 169 -18.46 2.25 -12.61
N GLY A 170 -19.28 2.98 -13.36
CA GLY A 170 -18.84 4.27 -13.91
C GLY A 170 -17.68 4.07 -14.89
N ASN A 171 -16.53 4.69 -14.61
CA ASN A 171 -15.34 4.63 -15.48
C ASN A 171 -14.24 3.70 -14.96
N GLN A 172 -14.49 2.95 -13.88
CA GLN A 172 -13.50 2.08 -13.26
C GLN A 172 -14.04 0.65 -13.13
N ILE A 173 -13.13 -0.31 -13.11
CA ILE A 173 -13.45 -1.72 -12.89
C ILE A 173 -13.16 -2.04 -11.43
N TYR A 174 -14.17 -2.56 -10.73
CA TYR A 174 -14.04 -2.90 -9.32
C TYR A 174 -14.25 -4.39 -9.09
N THR A 175 -13.53 -4.93 -8.11
CA THR A 175 -13.58 -6.36 -7.73
C THR A 175 -14.50 -6.63 -6.54
N ALA A 176 -14.80 -5.60 -5.75
CA ALA A 176 -15.65 -5.67 -4.56
C ALA A 176 -16.34 -4.32 -4.29
N GLY A 177 -17.21 -4.29 -3.28
CA GLY A 177 -18.01 -3.12 -2.94
C GLY A 177 -19.40 -3.18 -3.57
N PHE A 178 -19.98 -2.02 -3.85
CA PHE A 178 -21.31 -1.89 -4.44
C PHE A 178 -21.28 -0.91 -5.60
N CYS A 179 -21.94 -1.25 -6.71
CA CYS A 179 -22.19 -0.32 -7.79
C CYS A 179 -23.65 0.13 -7.75
N CYS A 180 -23.91 1.41 -7.53
CA CYS A 180 -25.26 1.92 -7.32
C CYS A 180 -25.62 2.96 -8.37
N TYR A 181 -26.74 2.73 -9.04
CA TYR A 181 -27.30 3.61 -10.05
C TYR A 181 -28.44 4.45 -9.47
N HIS A 182 -28.49 5.73 -9.82
CA HIS A 182 -29.52 6.67 -9.38
C HIS A 182 -29.85 7.66 -10.51
N SER A 183 -31.09 8.16 -10.57
CA SER A 183 -31.55 9.05 -11.66
C SER A 183 -30.86 10.41 -11.73
N ASN A 184 -30.21 10.83 -10.65
CA ASN A 184 -29.46 12.09 -10.59
C ASN A 184 -27.98 11.94 -10.96
N ALA A 185 -27.51 10.70 -11.14
CA ALA A 185 -26.15 10.36 -11.54
C ALA A 185 -26.15 9.89 -13.00
N ASN A 186 -25.12 10.25 -13.77
CA ASN A 186 -25.01 9.89 -15.17
C ASN A 186 -24.46 8.47 -15.39
N SER A 187 -23.90 7.84 -14.34
CA SER A 187 -23.35 6.49 -14.39
C SER A 187 -23.45 5.80 -13.01
N GLY A 188 -23.02 4.54 -12.93
CA GLY A 188 -22.95 3.81 -11.67
C GLY A 188 -21.90 4.41 -10.74
N ILE A 189 -22.25 4.56 -9.46
CA ILE A 189 -21.34 5.07 -8.43
C ILE A 189 -20.85 3.92 -7.56
N TRP A 190 -19.54 3.86 -7.34
CA TRP A 190 -18.94 2.83 -6.51
C TRP A 190 -18.94 3.23 -5.04
N PHE A 191 -19.22 2.24 -4.19
CA PHE A 191 -19.17 2.31 -2.75
C PHE A 191 -18.27 1.20 -2.25
N ASP A 192 -17.34 1.53 -1.35
CA ASP A 192 -16.41 0.56 -0.82
C ASP A 192 -17.12 -0.53 0.02
N PRO A 193 -16.47 -1.68 0.28
CA PRO A 193 -17.09 -2.79 1.00
C PRO A 193 -17.68 -2.43 2.37
N SER A 194 -17.23 -1.35 3.00
CA SER A 194 -17.73 -0.94 4.30
C SER A 194 -19.21 -0.52 4.31
N TYR A 195 -19.78 -0.19 3.16
CA TYR A 195 -21.21 0.07 3.00
C TYR A 195 -22.10 -1.16 3.27
N GLU A 196 -21.52 -2.37 3.34
CA GLU A 196 -22.26 -3.57 3.75
C GLU A 196 -22.88 -3.40 5.15
N ASN A 197 -22.17 -2.75 6.08
CA ASN A 197 -22.67 -2.45 7.42
C ASN A 197 -23.76 -1.36 7.45
N LEU A 198 -23.94 -0.62 6.35
CA LEU A 198 -24.95 0.42 6.19
C LEU A 198 -26.17 -0.06 5.37
N GLY A 199 -26.21 -1.33 4.97
CA GLY A 199 -27.28 -1.91 4.15
C GLY A 199 -26.98 -1.98 2.65
N GLY A 200 -25.73 -1.72 2.24
CA GLY A 200 -25.28 -1.77 0.84
C GLY A 200 -25.53 -0.46 0.10
N CYS A 201 -26.13 -0.54 -1.10
CA CYS A 201 -26.46 0.65 -1.89
C CYS A 201 -27.39 1.58 -1.11
N PRO A 202 -27.04 2.86 -0.92
CA PRO A 202 -27.92 3.77 -0.21
C PRO A 202 -29.23 4.00 -0.97
N SER A 203 -30.31 4.18 -0.21
CA SER A 203 -31.67 4.22 -0.76
C SER A 203 -32.23 5.64 -0.96
N GLY A 204 -31.55 6.67 -0.45
CA GLY A 204 -31.96 8.08 -0.61
C GLY A 204 -31.47 8.69 -1.93
N ASN A 205 -31.72 9.99 -2.10
CA ASN A 205 -31.37 10.70 -3.33
C ASN A 205 -29.87 11.00 -3.40
N PHE A 206 -29.32 10.97 -4.61
CA PHE A 206 -27.95 11.39 -4.85
C PHE A 206 -27.94 12.83 -5.33
N TYR A 207 -27.09 13.66 -4.72
CA TYR A 207 -26.88 15.05 -5.08
C TYR A 207 -25.41 15.33 -5.37
N PHE A 208 -25.15 16.36 -6.16
CA PHE A 208 -23.82 16.74 -6.61
C PHE A 208 -23.53 18.20 -6.29
N VAL A 209 -22.33 18.44 -5.76
CA VAL A 209 -21.76 19.77 -5.53
C VAL A 209 -20.51 19.91 -6.37
N ASP A 210 -20.50 20.85 -7.30
CA ASP A 210 -19.35 21.15 -8.15
C ASP A 210 -19.26 22.65 -8.37
N GLN A 211 -18.39 23.33 -7.63
CA GLN A 211 -18.24 24.78 -7.75
C GLN A 211 -17.59 25.22 -9.08
N ASN A 212 -16.94 24.28 -9.78
CA ASN A 212 -16.21 24.52 -11.03
C ASN A 212 -17.09 24.23 -12.25
N HIS A 213 -18.21 23.53 -12.09
CA HIS A 213 -19.13 23.25 -13.18
C HIS A 213 -19.74 24.56 -13.72
N PRO A 214 -19.77 24.78 -15.05
CA PRO A 214 -20.22 26.05 -15.64
C PRO A 214 -21.69 26.39 -15.33
N ASN A 215 -22.51 25.37 -15.05
CA ASN A 215 -23.93 25.52 -14.70
C ASN A 215 -24.19 25.43 -13.19
N ALA A 216 -23.17 25.41 -12.33
CA ALA A 216 -23.34 25.26 -10.89
C ALA A 216 -24.14 26.43 -10.28
N SER A 217 -25.20 26.08 -9.53
CA SER A 217 -26.04 27.04 -8.81
C SER A 217 -26.69 26.37 -7.62
N ASP A 218 -26.78 27.06 -6.49
CA ASP A 218 -27.53 26.57 -5.31
C ASP A 218 -29.05 26.61 -5.52
N ASP A 219 -29.53 27.15 -6.64
CA ASP A 219 -30.93 27.07 -7.08
C ASP A 219 -31.22 25.80 -7.92
N ASN A 220 -30.18 25.02 -8.26
CA ASN A 220 -30.33 23.81 -9.07
C ASN A 220 -30.96 22.64 -8.30
N PRO A 221 -31.45 21.60 -8.99
CA PRO A 221 -31.93 20.38 -8.34
C PRO A 221 -30.82 19.51 -7.71
N GLY A 222 -29.54 19.83 -7.95
CA GLY A 222 -28.41 19.07 -7.43
C GLY A 222 -28.11 17.77 -8.18
N THR A 223 -28.54 17.63 -9.44
CA THR A 223 -28.17 16.50 -10.32
C THR A 223 -26.74 16.66 -10.85
N GLU A 224 -26.12 15.61 -11.38
CA GLU A 224 -24.75 15.71 -11.92
C GLU A 224 -24.62 16.78 -13.03
N ASP A 225 -25.61 16.91 -13.92
CA ASP A 225 -25.63 17.92 -15.00
C ASP A 225 -25.96 19.35 -14.52
N LEU A 226 -26.64 19.46 -13.38
CA LEU A 226 -27.08 20.72 -12.76
C LEU A 226 -26.74 20.66 -11.27
N PRO A 227 -25.45 20.70 -10.92
CA PRO A 227 -25.02 20.50 -9.55
C PRO A 227 -25.27 21.76 -8.72
N TRP A 228 -25.30 21.59 -7.40
CA TRP A 228 -25.21 22.70 -6.47
C TRP A 228 -23.82 23.32 -6.51
N LYS A 229 -23.74 24.60 -6.12
CA LYS A 229 -22.49 25.35 -6.13
C LYS A 229 -21.71 25.21 -4.83
N THR A 230 -22.40 25.08 -3.69
CA THR A 230 -21.76 25.09 -2.37
C THR A 230 -22.11 23.86 -1.54
N ILE A 231 -21.12 23.40 -0.75
CA ILE A 231 -21.33 22.36 0.26
C ILE A 231 -22.28 22.88 1.36
N THR A 232 -22.20 24.19 1.67
CA THR A 232 -23.08 24.84 2.65
C THR A 232 -24.55 24.71 2.28
N HIS A 233 -24.92 24.90 1.00
CA HIS A 233 -26.29 24.65 0.56
C HIS A 233 -26.66 23.17 0.74
N ALA A 234 -25.80 22.26 0.28
CA ALA A 234 -26.06 20.83 0.30
C ALA A 234 -26.40 20.31 1.70
N VAL A 235 -25.58 20.64 2.71
CA VAL A 235 -25.80 20.18 4.10
C VAL A 235 -27.08 20.75 4.74
N GLN A 236 -27.65 21.82 4.17
CA GLN A 236 -28.94 22.36 4.64
C GLN A 236 -30.14 21.74 3.92
N ALA A 237 -29.95 21.21 2.71
CA ALA A 237 -31.04 20.67 1.88
C ALA A 237 -31.35 19.19 2.17
N VAL A 238 -30.32 18.39 2.42
CA VAL A 238 -30.42 16.92 2.47
C VAL A 238 -31.24 16.37 3.63
N GLN A 239 -31.87 15.23 3.38
CA GLN A 239 -32.70 14.44 4.29
C GLN A 239 -32.05 13.08 4.59
N ALA A 240 -32.59 12.36 5.56
CA ALA A 240 -32.10 11.03 5.93
C ALA A 240 -32.00 10.08 4.72
N GLY A 241 -30.85 9.42 4.57
CA GLY A 241 -30.54 8.51 3.47
C GLY A 241 -29.97 9.17 2.22
N ASP A 242 -30.05 10.50 2.09
CA ASP A 242 -29.50 11.21 0.94
C ASP A 242 -27.96 11.19 0.96
N ILE A 243 -27.37 11.21 -0.24
CA ILE A 243 -25.94 11.30 -0.48
C ILE A 243 -25.63 12.62 -1.18
N VAL A 244 -24.57 13.29 -0.73
CA VAL A 244 -23.96 14.43 -1.40
C VAL A 244 -22.57 14.05 -1.88
N TYR A 245 -22.38 14.06 -3.19
CA TYR A 245 -21.08 13.95 -3.82
C TYR A 245 -20.50 15.32 -4.12
N VAL A 246 -19.32 15.59 -3.57
CA VAL A 246 -18.57 16.80 -3.82
C VAL A 246 -17.47 16.50 -4.83
N ARG A 247 -17.44 17.26 -5.92
CA ARG A 247 -16.44 17.13 -7.00
C ARG A 247 -15.12 17.80 -6.62
N ALA A 248 -14.05 17.44 -7.33
CA ALA A 248 -12.70 17.94 -7.11
C ALA A 248 -12.64 19.48 -6.99
N GLY A 249 -11.92 19.96 -5.98
CA GLY A 249 -11.74 21.39 -5.77
C GLY A 249 -11.33 21.75 -4.34
N THR A 250 -10.98 23.04 -4.16
CA THR A 250 -10.75 23.63 -2.85
C THR A 250 -11.96 24.45 -2.45
N TYR A 251 -12.62 24.02 -1.38
CA TYR A 251 -13.82 24.64 -0.83
C TYR A 251 -13.46 25.45 0.41
N TYR A 252 -13.66 26.76 0.30
CA TYR A 252 -13.36 27.73 1.35
C TYR A 252 -14.59 27.96 2.23
N ILE A 253 -14.47 27.61 3.50
CA ILE A 253 -15.58 27.61 4.45
C ILE A 253 -15.39 28.70 5.50
N LYS A 254 -16.41 29.54 5.68
CA LYS A 254 -16.48 30.49 6.79
C LYS A 254 -16.97 29.78 8.04
N ALA A 255 -16.08 29.57 9.01
CA ALA A 255 -16.46 28.97 10.29
C ALA A 255 -17.34 29.93 11.12
N ARG A 256 -17.90 29.39 12.21
CA ARG A 256 -18.95 30.07 13.00
C ARG A 256 -18.43 30.88 14.18
N GLY A 257 -17.12 30.80 14.49
CA GLY A 257 -16.57 31.38 15.72
C GLY A 257 -17.09 30.67 16.98
N ASP A 258 -17.44 29.38 16.85
CA ASP A 258 -17.90 28.51 17.92
C ASP A 258 -16.98 27.29 18.01
N ARG A 259 -16.80 26.73 19.21
CA ARG A 259 -15.92 25.56 19.41
C ARG A 259 -16.58 24.21 19.09
N GLY A 260 -17.90 24.13 19.19
CA GLY A 260 -18.67 22.89 19.22
C GLY A 260 -19.57 22.70 17.99
N GLU A 261 -19.93 23.77 17.30
CA GLU A 261 -20.80 23.74 16.13
C GLU A 261 -20.02 23.90 14.82
N PRO A 262 -19.90 22.85 14.00
CA PRO A 262 -19.23 22.93 12.70
C PRO A 262 -19.94 23.87 11.73
N ALA A 263 -19.17 24.54 10.89
CA ALA A 263 -19.67 25.40 9.82
C ALA A 263 -20.64 24.64 8.91
N LEU A 264 -20.22 23.45 8.49
CA LEU A 264 -20.96 22.51 7.65
C LEU A 264 -21.74 21.48 8.49
N ASN A 265 -22.45 21.92 9.53
CA ASN A 265 -23.36 21.04 10.28
C ASN A 265 -24.63 20.73 9.47
N PRO A 266 -24.98 19.46 9.19
CA PRO A 266 -26.22 19.12 8.51
C PRO A 266 -27.46 19.63 9.25
N ALA A 267 -28.45 20.14 8.50
CA ALA A 267 -29.69 20.63 9.10
C ALA A 267 -30.52 19.49 9.73
N ASN A 268 -30.46 18.30 9.12
CA ASN A 268 -31.24 17.13 9.50
C ASN A 268 -30.34 16.00 10.02
N SER A 269 -30.91 15.09 10.80
CA SER A 269 -30.27 13.81 11.13
C SER A 269 -30.64 12.78 10.08
N GLY A 270 -29.79 11.78 9.89
CA GLY A 270 -30.20 10.52 9.26
C GLY A 270 -31.07 9.68 10.20
N SER A 271 -31.21 8.40 9.86
CA SER A 271 -31.87 7.39 10.69
C SER A 271 -31.15 6.05 10.58
N PRO A 272 -31.44 5.05 11.45
CA PRO A 272 -30.83 3.72 11.34
C PRO A 272 -30.91 3.17 9.91
N GLY A 273 -29.76 2.80 9.33
CA GLY A 273 -29.64 2.32 7.95
C GLY A 273 -29.80 3.38 6.84
N ASN A 274 -30.09 4.64 7.19
CA ASN A 274 -30.27 5.73 6.23
C ASN A 274 -29.46 6.95 6.71
N TYR A 275 -28.14 6.81 6.64
CA TYR A 275 -27.21 7.90 6.96
C TYR A 275 -27.37 9.02 5.95
N ILE A 276 -27.20 10.27 6.40
CA ILE A 276 -26.86 11.36 5.48
C ILE A 276 -25.37 11.23 5.19
N VAL A 277 -25.02 11.02 3.93
CA VAL A 277 -23.63 10.84 3.50
C VAL A 277 -23.16 12.09 2.77
N ILE A 278 -22.05 12.66 3.20
CA ILE A 278 -21.33 13.72 2.48
C ILE A 278 -19.97 13.14 2.11
N ALA A 279 -19.69 13.00 0.82
CA ALA A 279 -18.54 12.28 0.31
C ALA A 279 -17.83 13.02 -0.84
N ALA A 280 -16.51 12.89 -0.94
CA ALA A 280 -15.79 13.20 -2.16
C ALA A 280 -16.18 12.20 -3.27
N TYR A 281 -16.42 12.70 -4.49
CA TYR A 281 -16.87 11.86 -5.61
C TYR A 281 -15.75 10.95 -6.11
N ASN A 282 -15.92 9.62 -6.04
CA ASN A 282 -14.98 8.63 -6.58
C ASN A 282 -13.49 8.88 -6.23
N GLY A 283 -13.21 9.31 -4.99
CA GLY A 283 -11.84 9.62 -4.54
C GLY A 283 -11.22 10.87 -5.18
N GLU A 284 -12.00 11.69 -5.88
CA GLU A 284 -11.56 12.99 -6.40
C GLU A 284 -10.97 13.85 -5.26
N PRO A 285 -9.89 14.62 -5.51
CA PRO A 285 -9.25 15.43 -4.48
C PRO A 285 -10.12 16.62 -4.09
N VAL A 286 -10.84 16.49 -2.98
CA VAL A 286 -11.64 17.57 -2.39
C VAL A 286 -10.96 18.09 -1.13
N THR A 287 -10.52 19.35 -1.19
CA THR A 287 -9.94 20.04 -0.03
C THR A 287 -10.97 20.96 0.60
N ILE A 288 -11.23 20.78 1.89
CA ILE A 288 -12.03 21.69 2.71
C ILE A 288 -11.09 22.47 3.62
N THR A 289 -11.11 23.80 3.53
CA THR A 289 -10.28 24.66 4.37
C THR A 289 -10.99 25.97 4.69
N TYR A 290 -10.34 26.80 5.50
CA TYR A 290 -10.87 28.06 5.98
C TYR A 290 -10.89 29.11 4.89
N ASP A 291 -11.96 29.91 4.86
CA ASP A 291 -12.02 31.12 4.04
C ASP A 291 -10.78 32.01 4.29
N PRO A 292 -10.12 32.52 3.23
CA PRO A 292 -8.88 33.29 3.40
C PRO A 292 -9.09 34.65 4.08
N GLU A 293 -10.34 35.15 4.16
CA GLU A 293 -10.69 36.43 4.77
C GLU A 293 -11.04 36.32 6.27
N ILE A 294 -10.78 35.18 6.92
CA ILE A 294 -11.04 35.03 8.36
C ILE A 294 -10.13 35.94 9.20
N SER A 295 -10.69 36.44 10.30
CA SER A 295 -10.13 37.51 11.13
C SER A 295 -8.96 37.09 12.03
N GLY A 296 -8.51 35.84 11.94
CA GLY A 296 -7.43 35.27 12.76
C GLY A 296 -7.94 34.34 13.88
N PRO A 297 -7.01 33.76 14.65
CA PRO A 297 -7.34 32.76 15.67
C PRO A 297 -8.32 33.30 16.71
N ASP A 298 -9.22 32.44 17.21
CA ASP A 298 -10.31 32.80 18.13
C ASP A 298 -11.25 33.91 17.60
N GLY A 299 -11.26 34.17 16.29
CA GLY A 299 -12.14 35.13 15.64
C GLY A 299 -13.57 34.62 15.41
N PRO A 300 -14.50 35.50 14.98
CA PRO A 300 -15.88 35.13 14.61
C PRO A 300 -15.99 34.13 13.44
N HIS A 301 -14.88 33.81 12.77
CA HIS A 301 -14.83 32.86 11.66
C HIS A 301 -13.76 31.78 11.85
N SER A 302 -13.41 31.46 13.09
CA SER A 302 -12.59 30.30 13.45
C SER A 302 -13.45 29.14 13.97
N GLY A 303 -12.83 27.98 14.22
CA GLY A 303 -13.49 26.79 14.76
C GLY A 303 -13.72 25.69 13.72
N PRO A 304 -14.58 24.71 14.00
CA PRO A 304 -14.71 23.52 13.17
C PRO A 304 -15.35 23.80 11.81
N LEU A 305 -14.83 23.12 10.79
CA LEU A 305 -15.33 23.17 9.42
C LEU A 305 -16.42 22.13 9.21
N ILE A 306 -16.13 20.87 9.56
CA ILE A 306 -17.03 19.72 9.34
C ILE A 306 -17.32 18.96 10.63
N GLY A 307 -18.31 18.08 10.57
CA GLY A 307 -18.68 17.16 11.62
C GLY A 307 -20.18 17.22 11.94
N ALA A 308 -20.54 17.13 13.21
CA ALA A 308 -21.93 17.11 13.64
C ALA A 308 -22.13 17.77 15.01
N TYR A 309 -23.18 18.60 15.12
CA TYR A 309 -23.63 19.13 16.40
C TYR A 309 -25.13 18.89 16.59
N ARG A 310 -25.48 18.08 17.59
CA ARG A 310 -26.87 17.64 17.87
C ARG A 310 -27.54 16.99 16.66
N LYS A 311 -26.78 16.16 15.95
CA LYS A 311 -27.25 15.36 14.81
C LYS A 311 -26.88 13.90 15.01
N SER A 312 -27.54 13.03 14.27
CA SER A 312 -27.26 11.61 14.28
C SER A 312 -27.26 11.02 12.88
N TYR A 313 -26.60 9.87 12.72
CA TYR A 313 -26.55 9.12 11.45
C TYR A 313 -26.01 9.98 10.30
N ILE A 314 -24.83 10.57 10.50
CA ILE A 314 -24.11 11.38 9.50
C ILE A 314 -22.78 10.70 9.18
N LYS A 315 -22.45 10.58 7.90
CA LYS A 315 -21.15 10.10 7.42
C LYS A 315 -20.43 11.19 6.62
N TRP A 316 -19.18 11.46 6.97
CA TRP A 316 -18.24 12.30 6.23
C TRP A 316 -17.16 11.41 5.61
N GLU A 317 -16.92 11.54 4.31
CA GLU A 317 -16.08 10.60 3.57
C GLU A 317 -15.16 11.25 2.54
N GLY A 318 -13.89 10.84 2.51
CA GLY A 318 -12.99 11.11 1.38
C GLY A 318 -12.40 12.53 1.30
N PHE A 319 -12.55 13.35 2.35
CA PHE A 319 -12.11 14.75 2.32
C PHE A 319 -10.69 14.96 2.84
N LYS A 320 -9.96 15.88 2.21
CA LYS A 320 -8.77 16.52 2.79
C LYS A 320 -9.20 17.76 3.56
N ILE A 321 -9.10 17.75 4.88
CA ILE A 321 -9.43 18.87 5.76
C ILE A 321 -8.14 19.52 6.24
N ILE A 322 -7.96 20.81 5.93
CA ILE A 322 -6.74 21.55 6.27
C ILE A 322 -7.04 22.65 7.28
N GLU A 323 -6.45 22.52 8.47
CA GLU A 323 -6.40 23.58 9.46
C GLU A 323 -5.43 24.68 9.09
N THR A 324 -5.75 25.91 9.49
CA THR A 324 -4.85 27.06 9.37
C THR A 324 -4.71 27.74 10.73
N THR A 325 -3.57 28.41 10.95
CA THR A 325 -3.37 29.21 12.18
C THR A 325 -4.45 30.28 12.37
N ALA A 326 -4.97 30.83 11.27
CA ALA A 326 -6.07 31.79 11.33
C ALA A 326 -7.40 31.12 11.70
N GLY A 327 -7.59 29.87 11.30
CA GLY A 327 -8.80 29.07 11.55
C GLY A 327 -8.89 28.48 12.95
N TYR A 328 -7.78 28.48 13.69
CA TYR A 328 -7.72 27.97 15.05
C TYR A 328 -8.75 28.66 15.97
N HIS A 329 -9.48 27.86 16.71
CA HIS A 329 -10.29 28.31 17.84
C HIS A 329 -9.91 27.46 19.05
N ARG A 330 -9.85 28.10 20.21
CA ARG A 330 -9.54 27.44 21.47
C ARG A 330 -10.47 26.26 21.73
N ASP A 331 -9.87 25.22 22.25
CA ASP A 331 -10.57 24.05 22.77
C ASP A 331 -11.36 23.29 21.69
N THR A 332 -10.82 23.26 20.46
CA THR A 332 -11.41 22.56 19.32
C THR A 332 -10.40 22.30 18.19
N GLY A 333 -10.91 21.86 17.04
CA GLY A 333 -10.20 21.52 15.82
C GLY A 333 -11.02 21.80 14.56
N PRO A 334 -10.48 21.48 13.36
CA PRO A 334 -11.21 21.59 12.11
C PRO A 334 -12.37 20.56 11.98
N VAL A 335 -12.35 19.48 12.76
CA VAL A 335 -13.40 18.44 12.79
C VAL A 335 -13.97 18.30 14.20
N VAL A 336 -15.29 18.46 14.34
CA VAL A 336 -15.96 18.33 15.65
C VAL A 336 -17.22 17.49 15.57
N ILE A 337 -17.33 16.54 16.49
CA ILE A 337 -18.52 15.74 16.73
C ILE A 337 -18.95 16.00 18.17
N ALA A 338 -20.02 16.79 18.34
CA ALA A 338 -20.45 17.24 19.65
C ALA A 338 -21.94 16.97 19.90
N CYS A 339 -22.29 16.45 21.08
CA CYS A 339 -23.68 16.16 21.46
C CYS A 339 -24.43 15.33 20.40
N SER A 340 -23.75 14.38 19.76
CA SER A 340 -24.20 13.69 18.55
C SER A 340 -24.06 12.17 18.71
N ASP A 341 -24.72 11.40 17.85
CA ASP A 341 -24.80 9.94 18.00
C ASP A 341 -24.77 9.25 16.63
N HIS A 342 -24.13 8.09 16.49
CA HIS A 342 -24.02 7.39 15.19
C HIS A 342 -23.37 8.26 14.09
N ILE A 343 -22.15 8.75 14.33
CA ILE A 343 -21.41 9.58 13.37
C ILE A 343 -20.23 8.80 12.81
N ILE A 344 -19.97 8.91 11.50
CA ILE A 344 -18.84 8.28 10.84
C ILE A 344 -17.99 9.36 10.18
N VAL A 345 -16.69 9.35 10.43
CA VAL A 345 -15.69 10.10 9.64
C VAL A 345 -14.73 9.08 9.09
N GLU A 346 -14.62 9.04 7.77
CA GLU A 346 -13.95 7.95 7.08
C GLU A 346 -13.16 8.40 5.86
N ASN A 347 -12.05 7.71 5.55
CA ASN A 347 -11.26 7.93 4.32
C ASN A 347 -10.77 9.39 4.19
N CYS A 348 -10.64 10.12 5.30
CA CYS A 348 -10.31 11.54 5.31
C CYS A 348 -8.84 11.78 5.67
N GLU A 349 -8.26 12.85 5.14
CA GLU A 349 -6.96 13.36 5.58
C GLU A 349 -7.19 14.63 6.41
N ILE A 350 -6.82 14.64 7.69
CA ILE A 350 -6.91 15.79 8.57
C ILE A 350 -5.50 16.33 8.80
N ILE A 351 -5.24 17.55 8.32
CA ILE A 351 -3.95 18.22 8.44
C ILE A 351 -4.08 19.38 9.42
N GLY A 352 -3.49 19.20 10.59
CA GLY A 352 -3.34 20.25 11.59
C GLY A 352 -2.17 21.19 11.29
N THR A 353 -1.94 22.12 12.21
CA THR A 353 -0.75 22.97 12.22
C THR A 353 -0.18 23.07 13.63
N TYR A 354 1.06 23.51 13.79
CA TYR A 354 1.51 23.95 15.10
C TYR A 354 0.76 25.23 15.52
N ILE A 355 0.16 25.19 16.71
CA ILE A 355 -0.45 26.34 17.38
C ILE A 355 0.29 26.58 18.71
N PRO A 356 0.84 27.78 18.96
CA PRO A 356 1.51 28.12 20.21
C PRO A 356 0.49 28.33 21.34
N THR A 357 -0.19 27.25 21.73
CA THR A 357 -1.29 27.26 22.70
C THR A 357 -0.99 26.37 23.89
N LEU A 358 -1.45 26.84 25.05
CA LEU A 358 -1.46 26.11 26.30
C LEU A 358 -2.82 25.43 26.57
N THR A 359 -3.83 25.72 25.73
CA THR A 359 -5.18 25.12 25.80
C THR A 359 -5.32 23.92 24.87
N ASN A 360 -6.52 23.34 24.76
CA ASN A 360 -6.75 22.23 23.84
C ASN A 360 -6.78 22.69 22.38
N HIS A 361 -6.18 21.85 21.55
CA HIS A 361 -6.09 21.98 20.10
C HIS A 361 -6.16 20.57 19.52
N ASP A 362 -7.23 20.27 18.80
CA ASP A 362 -7.59 18.91 18.42
C ASP A 362 -7.58 18.81 16.88
N GLY A 363 -7.17 17.70 16.28
CA GLY A 363 -7.46 17.48 14.86
C GLY A 363 -8.93 17.11 14.68
N ILE A 364 -9.36 16.12 15.45
CA ILE A 364 -10.73 15.66 15.59
C ILE A 364 -11.10 15.71 17.08
N ARG A 365 -12.15 16.47 17.40
CA ARG A 365 -12.73 16.51 18.73
C ARG A 365 -14.05 15.74 18.77
N ILE A 366 -14.18 14.83 19.72
CA ILE A 366 -15.43 14.12 19.99
C ILE A 366 -15.87 14.44 21.42
N GLU A 367 -17.03 15.05 21.58
CA GLU A 367 -17.51 15.52 22.89
C GLU A 367 -18.99 15.19 23.12
N LYS A 368 -19.31 14.55 24.26
CA LYS A 368 -20.69 14.22 24.65
C LYS A 368 -21.40 13.44 23.54
N ALA A 369 -20.69 12.50 22.94
CA ALA A 369 -21.15 11.76 21.77
C ALA A 369 -21.06 10.26 22.01
N GLU A 370 -21.92 9.51 21.32
CA GLU A 370 -21.97 8.06 21.40
C GLU A 370 -21.95 7.41 19.99
N HIS A 371 -21.49 6.17 19.89
CA HIS A 371 -21.51 5.39 18.64
C HIS A 371 -20.81 6.12 17.47
N VAL A 372 -19.63 6.70 17.71
CA VAL A 372 -18.86 7.40 16.68
C VAL A 372 -17.77 6.49 16.15
N THR A 373 -17.60 6.44 14.83
CA THR A 373 -16.51 5.73 14.17
C THR A 373 -15.60 6.71 13.44
N ILE A 374 -14.30 6.67 13.76
CA ILE A 374 -13.25 7.33 12.97
C ILE A 374 -12.42 6.24 12.31
N ARG A 375 -12.52 6.12 10.99
CA ARG A 375 -11.93 5.00 10.25
C ARG A 375 -11.10 5.41 9.05
N ASN A 376 -10.00 4.70 8.79
CA ASN A 376 -9.21 4.87 7.57
C ASN A 376 -8.81 6.33 7.30
N CYS A 377 -8.58 7.10 8.36
CA CYS A 377 -8.19 8.51 8.26
C CYS A 377 -6.69 8.67 8.48
N ARG A 378 -6.09 9.59 7.73
CA ARG A 378 -4.73 10.07 7.94
C ARG A 378 -4.76 11.37 8.72
N ILE A 379 -4.18 11.41 9.91
CA ILE A 379 -4.25 12.59 10.80
C ILE A 379 -2.84 13.01 11.19
N HIS A 380 -2.45 14.24 10.84
CA HIS A 380 -1.09 14.71 11.11
C HIS A 380 -0.95 16.21 11.32
N GLY A 381 0.19 16.62 11.88
CA GLY A 381 0.56 18.03 12.04
C GLY A 381 -0.12 18.76 13.22
N VAL A 382 -0.91 18.07 14.03
CA VAL A 382 -1.64 18.69 15.17
C VAL A 382 -0.70 18.84 16.36
N LYS A 383 -0.11 20.03 16.50
CA LYS A 383 0.90 20.33 17.53
C LYS A 383 0.61 21.57 18.35
N GLY A 384 1.13 21.61 19.58
CA GLY A 384 1.16 22.85 20.36
C GLY A 384 2.18 22.84 21.49
N ASP A 385 2.25 23.95 22.22
CA ASP A 385 3.27 24.19 23.26
C ASP A 385 3.12 23.29 24.49
N LEU A 386 1.92 22.75 24.68
CA LEU A 386 1.64 21.81 25.75
C LEU A 386 1.02 20.54 25.21
N TRP A 387 1.06 19.57 26.11
CA TRP A 387 0.44 18.26 26.07
C TRP A 387 -1.12 18.29 25.96
N ASN A 388 -1.73 19.39 25.55
CA ASN A 388 -3.16 19.48 25.27
C ASN A 388 -3.44 19.52 23.76
N SER A 389 -2.48 19.20 22.91
CA SER A 389 -2.74 19.01 21.48
C SER A 389 -2.83 17.52 21.13
N GLY A 390 -3.75 17.12 20.25
CA GLY A 390 -3.88 15.70 19.86
C GLY A 390 -4.62 15.51 18.54
N GLY A 391 -4.20 14.51 17.76
CA GLY A 391 -4.83 14.13 16.51
C GLY A 391 -6.32 13.85 16.70
N ILE A 392 -6.66 12.97 17.65
CA ILE A 392 -8.04 12.72 18.07
C ILE A 392 -8.17 12.89 19.59
N LYS A 393 -9.22 13.56 20.04
CA LYS A 393 -9.47 13.75 21.48
C LYS A 393 -10.93 13.57 21.87
N LEU A 394 -11.14 12.82 22.96
CA LEU A 394 -12.47 12.42 23.44
C LEU A 394 -12.82 13.08 24.79
N TYR A 395 -14.09 13.46 24.92
CA TYR A 395 -14.67 14.06 26.13
C TYR A 395 -16.10 13.54 26.36
N TYR A 396 -16.36 12.89 27.49
CA TYR A 396 -17.66 12.35 27.89
C TYR A 396 -18.26 11.49 26.78
N THR A 397 -17.53 10.45 26.39
CA THR A 397 -17.86 9.65 25.20
C THR A 397 -18.17 8.21 25.56
N LYS A 398 -18.92 7.55 24.68
CA LYS A 398 -19.31 6.17 24.90
C LYS A 398 -19.43 5.41 23.58
N ASP A 399 -18.98 4.16 23.57
CA ASP A 399 -19.06 3.26 22.41
C ASP A 399 -18.39 3.90 21.16
N ILE A 400 -17.22 4.53 21.32
CA ILE A 400 -16.43 5.12 20.23
C ILE A 400 -15.51 4.06 19.63
N ILE A 401 -15.39 4.03 18.30
CA ILE A 401 -14.47 3.16 17.57
C ILE A 401 -13.49 4.05 16.78
N ILE A 402 -12.20 3.87 17.03
CA ILE A 402 -11.12 4.49 16.26
C ILE A 402 -10.31 3.37 15.64
N GLU A 403 -10.43 3.19 14.32
CA GLU A 403 -9.82 2.05 13.65
C GLU A 403 -9.17 2.33 12.29
N HIS A 404 -8.15 1.55 11.93
CA HIS A 404 -7.48 1.65 10.63
C HIS A 404 -6.93 3.05 10.32
N ASN A 405 -6.62 3.87 11.32
CA ASN A 405 -6.09 5.22 11.09
C ASN A 405 -4.56 5.22 11.04
N GLU A 406 -3.99 6.15 10.29
CA GLU A 406 -2.57 6.51 10.35
C GLU A 406 -2.46 7.88 11.02
N ILE A 407 -1.81 7.94 12.19
CA ILE A 407 -1.74 9.16 12.99
C ILE A 407 -0.28 9.46 13.32
N TYR A 408 0.21 10.62 12.85
CA TYR A 408 1.62 10.96 13.00
C TYR A 408 1.92 12.45 13.10
N ASP A 409 3.14 12.78 13.50
CA ASP A 409 3.59 14.17 13.64
C ASP A 409 2.63 15.01 14.51
N CYS A 410 2.09 14.41 15.57
CA CYS A 410 1.16 15.06 16.49
C CYS A 410 1.76 15.13 17.90
N THR A 411 1.33 16.10 18.69
CA THR A 411 1.66 16.09 20.14
C THR A 411 1.03 14.85 20.81
N ARG A 412 -0.13 14.39 20.36
CA ARG A 412 -0.69 13.07 20.71
C ARG A 412 -1.32 12.41 19.51
N GLY A 413 -1.24 11.09 19.41
CA GLY A 413 -2.03 10.34 18.43
C GLY A 413 -3.51 10.44 18.77
N PHE A 414 -3.94 9.69 19.79
CA PHE A 414 -5.29 9.79 20.36
C PHE A 414 -5.28 9.93 21.88
N TYR A 415 -6.26 10.68 22.38
CA TYR A 415 -6.37 11.01 23.80
C TYR A 415 -7.82 10.85 24.27
N ASP A 416 -8.10 9.76 24.98
CA ASP A 416 -9.36 9.60 25.70
C ASP A 416 -9.28 10.40 26.99
N LYS A 417 -9.73 11.65 26.97
CA LYS A 417 -9.34 12.61 28.00
C LYS A 417 -10.25 12.58 29.21
N ASP A 418 -11.56 12.73 29.01
CA ASP A 418 -12.52 12.89 30.11
C ASP A 418 -13.60 11.83 29.99
N SER A 419 -13.66 10.86 30.92
CA SER A 419 -14.81 9.97 31.14
C SER A 419 -15.30 9.19 29.91
N GLY A 420 -14.42 8.36 29.32
CA GLY A 420 -14.72 7.47 28.20
C GLY A 420 -15.27 6.11 28.65
N VAL A 421 -16.29 5.59 27.95
CA VAL A 421 -16.97 4.33 28.30
C VAL A 421 -17.02 3.39 27.10
N ARG A 422 -16.38 2.22 27.18
CA ARG A 422 -16.35 1.21 26.10
C ARG A 422 -15.83 1.77 24.76
N ASN A 423 -14.82 2.62 24.85
CA ASN A 423 -14.13 3.13 23.68
C ASN A 423 -13.08 2.12 23.21
N ILE A 424 -13.04 1.88 21.89
CA ILE A 424 -12.18 0.90 21.23
C ILE A 424 -11.23 1.62 20.29
N PHE A 425 -9.94 1.32 20.43
CA PHE A 425 -8.87 1.83 19.60
C PHE A 425 -8.13 0.63 19.00
N ARG A 426 -8.32 0.37 17.71
CA ARG A 426 -7.79 -0.86 17.07
C ARG A 426 -7.29 -0.70 15.67
N TYR A 427 -6.37 -1.56 15.24
CA TYR A 427 -5.85 -1.55 13.87
C TYR A 427 -5.23 -0.21 13.44
N ASN A 428 -4.83 0.64 14.38
CA ASN A 428 -4.23 1.95 14.04
C ASN A 428 -2.71 1.85 13.94
N LEU A 429 -2.15 2.65 13.04
CA LEU A 429 -0.72 2.92 12.93
C LEU A 429 -0.45 4.31 13.52
N VAL A 430 0.30 4.38 14.60
CA VAL A 430 0.58 5.64 15.32
C VAL A 430 2.07 5.84 15.43
N HIS A 431 2.60 6.96 14.92
CA HIS A 431 4.03 7.15 14.91
C HIS A 431 4.49 8.60 14.98
N ASP A 432 5.76 8.79 15.34
CA ASP A 432 6.39 10.11 15.38
C ASP A 432 5.58 11.15 16.19
N CYS A 433 4.95 10.69 17.28
CA CYS A 433 4.16 11.49 18.20
C CYS A 433 4.86 11.59 19.56
N ASP A 434 4.62 12.67 20.33
CA ASP A 434 5.15 12.70 21.71
C ASP A 434 4.47 11.62 22.58
N TYR A 435 3.17 11.41 22.39
CA TYR A 435 2.42 10.37 23.08
C TYR A 435 1.52 9.67 22.07
N GLY A 436 1.73 8.38 21.81
CA GLY A 436 0.93 7.62 20.84
C GLY A 436 -0.53 7.53 21.28
N PHE A 437 -0.75 6.94 22.45
CA PHE A 437 -2.03 6.87 23.13
C PHE A 437 -1.96 7.52 24.51
N MET A 438 -3.03 8.19 24.92
CA MET A 438 -3.18 8.65 26.29
C MET A 438 -4.60 8.47 26.82
N TYR A 439 -4.72 7.98 28.05
CA TYR A 439 -5.99 7.85 28.76
C TYR A 439 -5.80 7.74 30.28
N PRO A 440 -6.87 7.92 31.07
CA PRO A 440 -7.67 9.12 31.04
C PRO A 440 -6.90 10.34 31.55
N GLY A 441 -7.26 11.52 31.07
CA GLY A 441 -6.61 12.77 31.47
C GLY A 441 -7.19 13.39 32.74
N ASN A 442 -8.50 13.31 32.90
CA ASN A 442 -9.27 13.93 33.98
C ASN A 442 -10.70 13.33 34.03
N ALA A 443 -10.78 12.02 34.25
CA ALA A 443 -12.07 11.34 34.28
C ALA A 443 -12.80 11.45 35.62
N ALA A 444 -14.10 11.69 35.54
CA ALA A 444 -15.02 11.48 36.66
C ALA A 444 -15.42 9.99 36.75
N HIS A 445 -15.53 9.31 35.62
CA HIS A 445 -15.83 7.87 35.51
C HIS A 445 -15.45 7.38 34.10
N SER A 446 -14.48 6.46 33.98
CA SER A 446 -14.15 5.80 32.71
C SER A 446 -14.22 4.29 32.88
N GLU A 447 -14.69 3.55 31.88
CA GLU A 447 -14.76 2.10 32.02
C GLU A 447 -14.60 1.36 30.70
N ASN A 448 -14.02 0.17 30.78
CA ASN A 448 -14.02 -0.86 29.74
C ASN A 448 -13.45 -0.39 28.39
N GLY A 449 -12.46 0.51 28.41
CA GLY A 449 -11.77 0.92 27.20
C GLY A 449 -10.75 -0.13 26.74
N GLU A 450 -10.65 -0.33 25.43
CA GLU A 450 -9.78 -1.35 24.84
C GLU A 450 -8.86 -0.75 23.77
N VAL A 451 -7.56 -1.05 23.88
CA VAL A 451 -6.54 -0.65 22.92
C VAL A 451 -5.82 -1.89 22.43
N TYR A 452 -6.10 -2.32 21.20
CA TYR A 452 -5.56 -3.56 20.68
C TYR A 452 -5.24 -3.58 19.21
N GLN A 453 -4.30 -4.42 18.81
CA GLN A 453 -3.86 -4.52 17.42
C GLN A 453 -3.48 -3.17 16.82
N ASN A 454 -2.83 -2.32 17.61
CA ASN A 454 -2.23 -1.09 17.12
C ASN A 454 -0.71 -1.25 17.05
N ILE A 455 -0.09 -0.48 16.18
CA ILE A 455 1.36 -0.36 16.10
C ILE A 455 1.72 1.07 16.48
N PHE A 456 2.47 1.21 17.57
CA PHE A 456 3.03 2.47 18.04
C PHE A 456 4.53 2.46 17.78
N TYR A 457 5.05 3.34 16.91
CA TYR A 457 6.48 3.41 16.68
C TYR A 457 7.05 4.83 16.70
N ASN A 458 8.32 4.96 17.10
CA ASN A 458 9.01 6.25 17.23
C ASN A 458 8.23 7.32 18.03
N CYS A 459 7.42 6.88 19.00
CA CYS A 459 6.76 7.80 19.91
C CYS A 459 7.67 8.07 21.11
N LYS A 460 7.61 9.24 21.73
CA LYS A 460 8.30 9.39 23.01
C LYS A 460 7.68 8.45 24.05
N GLU A 461 6.36 8.38 24.12
CA GLU A 461 5.65 7.37 24.92
C GLU A 461 4.63 6.65 24.04
N GLY A 462 4.68 5.33 23.98
CA GLY A 462 3.73 4.53 23.21
C GLY A 462 2.30 4.67 23.75
N ALA A 463 2.13 4.40 25.04
CA ALA A 463 0.90 4.65 25.77
C ALA A 463 1.19 5.34 27.11
N HIS A 464 0.38 6.33 27.46
CA HIS A 464 0.45 7.05 28.73
C HIS A 464 -0.90 6.96 29.47
N LEU A 465 -0.87 6.27 30.59
CA LEU A 465 -2.00 6.03 31.47
C LEU A 465 -1.94 7.04 32.63
N ILE A 466 -2.86 7.98 32.72
CA ILE A 466 -2.90 9.02 33.76
C ILE A 466 -4.15 8.87 34.61
N ASP A 467 -4.02 9.19 35.89
CA ASP A 467 -5.09 9.15 36.89
C ASP A 467 -6.42 9.77 36.43
N GLY A 468 -7.44 8.93 36.25
CA GLY A 468 -8.86 9.27 36.25
C GLY A 468 -9.50 8.66 37.50
N GLY A 469 -10.40 9.38 38.15
CA GLY A 469 -10.80 9.04 39.52
C GLY A 469 -11.35 7.61 39.68
N ASP A 470 -12.39 7.27 38.90
CA ASP A 470 -13.13 6.01 38.98
C ASP A 470 -13.00 5.23 37.67
N ASP A 471 -11.79 4.74 37.40
CA ASP A 471 -11.46 4.00 36.17
C ASP A 471 -11.48 2.47 36.39
N HIS A 472 -12.13 1.72 35.50
CA HIS A 472 -12.19 0.25 35.61
C HIS A 472 -12.10 -0.48 34.26
N GLY A 473 -11.46 -1.64 34.24
CA GLY A 473 -11.57 -2.60 33.12
C GLY A 473 -10.85 -2.21 31.83
N TRP A 474 -9.82 -1.37 31.90
CA TRP A 474 -9.03 -1.00 30.74
C TRP A 474 -8.09 -2.13 30.31
N LYS A 475 -8.00 -2.34 28.98
CA LYS A 475 -7.14 -3.38 28.39
C LYS A 475 -6.27 -2.80 27.30
N VAL A 476 -4.97 -3.08 27.37
CA VAL A 476 -3.99 -2.77 26.32
C VAL A 476 -3.36 -4.08 25.91
N TYR A 477 -3.78 -4.65 24.78
CA TYR A 477 -3.38 -5.99 24.40
C TYR A 477 -3.10 -6.17 22.91
N ASN A 478 -2.28 -7.15 22.54
CA ASN A 478 -1.97 -7.41 21.14
C ASN A 478 -1.47 -6.15 20.39
N ASN A 479 -0.72 -5.26 21.03
CA ASN A 479 -0.11 -4.11 20.36
C ASN A 479 1.39 -4.34 20.12
N ILE A 480 1.97 -3.57 19.20
CA ILE A 480 3.41 -3.49 18.99
C ILE A 480 3.89 -2.10 19.38
N PHE A 481 4.87 -2.03 20.27
CA PHE A 481 5.56 -0.81 20.67
C PHE A 481 7.02 -0.90 20.20
N TYR A 482 7.41 -0.06 19.24
CA TYR A 482 8.70 -0.15 18.58
C TYR A 482 9.47 1.18 18.56
N GLY A 483 10.71 1.20 19.04
CA GLY A 483 11.57 2.39 18.90
C GLY A 483 11.16 3.60 19.75
N SER A 484 10.22 3.42 20.68
CA SER A 484 9.74 4.49 21.58
C SER A 484 10.64 4.65 22.82
N GLU A 485 10.79 5.85 23.40
CA GLU A 485 11.53 6.00 24.67
C GLU A 485 10.88 5.12 25.76
N ARG A 486 9.55 5.14 25.82
CA ARG A 486 8.74 4.40 26.80
C ARG A 486 7.65 3.60 26.09
N GLY A 487 7.47 2.34 26.47
CA GLY A 487 6.36 1.51 26.00
C GLY A 487 5.04 2.01 26.60
N ILE A 488 4.76 1.60 27.84
CA ILE A 488 3.62 2.04 28.64
C ILE A 488 4.13 2.80 29.88
N LEU A 489 3.67 4.03 30.06
CA LEU A 489 3.83 4.78 31.31
C LEU A 489 2.49 4.79 32.05
N GLU A 490 2.46 4.19 33.24
CA GLU A 490 1.31 4.16 34.13
C GLU A 490 1.50 5.08 35.34
N ASN A 491 0.61 6.06 35.47
CA ASN A 491 0.60 7.11 36.47
C ASN A 491 -0.80 7.25 37.11
N LEU A 492 -1.41 6.12 37.44
CA LEU A 492 -2.72 6.01 38.10
C LEU A 492 -2.61 6.14 39.63
N GLN A 493 -3.68 6.61 40.30
CA GLN A 493 -3.79 6.64 41.78
C GLN A 493 -4.96 5.80 42.28
N GLY A 494 -4.81 5.18 43.47
CA GLY A 494 -5.93 4.96 44.40
C GLY A 494 -6.93 3.84 44.10
N THR A 495 -6.96 3.27 42.89
CA THR A 495 -7.92 2.21 42.51
C THR A 495 -7.16 0.96 42.06
N HIS A 496 -7.44 -0.21 42.66
CA HIS A 496 -6.75 -1.45 42.33
C HIS A 496 -7.34 -2.10 41.08
N GLY A 497 -6.52 -2.75 40.25
CA GLY A 497 -6.98 -3.63 39.17
C GLY A 497 -7.65 -2.93 37.99
N ILE A 498 -7.14 -1.77 37.60
CA ILE A 498 -7.66 -0.95 36.49
C ILE A 498 -7.20 -1.49 35.14
N SER A 499 -5.90 -1.78 35.02
CA SER A 499 -5.23 -1.97 33.74
C SER A 499 -4.82 -3.42 33.49
N ASN A 500 -5.00 -3.89 32.26
CA ASN A 500 -4.63 -5.24 31.82
C ASN A 500 -3.68 -5.14 30.61
N PHE A 501 -2.48 -5.72 30.72
CA PHE A 501 -1.46 -5.67 29.68
C PHE A 501 -1.06 -7.07 29.22
N TYR A 502 -1.52 -7.53 28.06
CA TYR A 502 -1.18 -8.88 27.60
C TYR A 502 -1.01 -9.00 26.09
N ASN A 503 -0.28 -10.02 25.64
CA ASN A 503 0.01 -10.25 24.21
C ASN A 503 0.71 -9.09 23.49
N ASN A 504 1.28 -8.10 24.18
CA ASN A 504 1.97 -6.99 23.52
C ASN A 504 3.42 -7.37 23.19
N ILE A 505 3.97 -6.77 22.13
CA ILE A 505 5.39 -6.86 21.81
C ILE A 505 6.03 -5.49 22.04
N PHE A 506 7.07 -5.46 22.89
CA PHE A 506 7.91 -4.29 23.14
C PHE A 506 9.29 -4.55 22.57
N SER A 507 9.74 -3.71 21.63
CA SER A 507 11.04 -3.88 20.99
C SER A 507 11.72 -2.54 20.79
N ASN A 508 13.01 -2.46 21.09
CA ASN A 508 13.80 -1.22 20.98
C ASN A 508 13.19 -0.07 21.80
N VAL A 509 12.72 -0.37 23.02
CA VAL A 509 12.17 0.63 23.95
C VAL A 509 13.08 0.80 25.16
N SER A 510 13.23 2.00 25.73
CA SER A 510 14.11 2.14 26.91
C SER A 510 13.50 1.46 28.14
N SER A 511 12.22 1.74 28.38
CA SER A 511 11.44 1.09 29.45
C SER A 511 10.13 0.56 28.90
N PRO A 512 9.92 -0.77 28.87
CA PRO A 512 8.66 -1.35 28.44
C PRO A 512 7.51 -0.88 29.32
N TYR A 513 7.72 -0.94 30.64
CA TYR A 513 6.79 -0.39 31.63
C TYR A 513 7.47 0.63 32.55
N ILE A 514 6.77 1.73 32.79
CA ILE A 514 7.04 2.65 33.90
C ILE A 514 5.79 2.73 34.76
N VAL A 515 5.81 2.08 35.92
CA VAL A 515 4.73 2.17 36.91
C VAL A 515 5.12 3.20 37.96
N ARG A 516 4.55 4.39 37.88
CA ARG A 516 5.01 5.54 38.66
C ARG A 516 4.62 5.46 40.14
N ARG A 517 3.43 4.94 40.45
CA ARG A 517 2.85 5.09 41.80
C ARG A 517 2.66 3.74 42.49
N ASP A 518 1.64 2.99 42.10
CA ASP A 518 1.25 1.76 42.78
C ASP A 518 1.11 0.63 41.77
N ILE A 519 1.77 -0.50 42.02
CA ILE A 519 1.65 -1.68 41.17
C ILE A 519 0.26 -2.34 41.28
N GLN A 520 -0.49 -2.03 42.34
CA GLN A 520 -1.83 -2.57 42.57
C GLN A 520 -2.86 -2.06 41.55
N THR A 521 -2.54 -1.02 40.77
CA THR A 521 -3.40 -0.53 39.66
C THR A 521 -3.41 -1.48 38.47
N ILE A 522 -2.40 -2.35 38.33
CA ILE A 522 -2.37 -3.41 37.32
C ILE A 522 -3.21 -4.59 37.81
N ALA A 523 -4.25 -4.96 37.06
CA ALA A 523 -5.02 -6.17 37.29
C ALA A 523 -4.28 -7.40 36.79
N ASP A 524 -3.70 -7.28 35.60
CA ASP A 524 -2.97 -8.35 34.95
C ASP A 524 -1.90 -7.80 34.00
N SER A 525 -0.76 -8.49 33.94
CA SER A 525 0.32 -8.18 33.01
C SER A 525 1.05 -9.47 32.65
N ASP A 526 0.72 -10.10 31.53
CA ASP A 526 1.27 -11.41 31.18
C ASP A 526 1.25 -11.70 29.68
N TYR A 527 1.95 -12.75 29.23
CA TYR A 527 2.04 -13.12 27.80
C TYR A 527 2.55 -11.97 26.91
N ASN A 528 3.47 -11.14 27.40
CA ASN A 528 4.09 -10.08 26.60
C ASN A 528 5.49 -10.50 26.14
N CYS A 529 5.93 -9.99 25.00
CA CYS A 529 7.31 -10.16 24.52
C CYS A 529 8.10 -8.87 24.77
N PHE A 530 9.27 -9.01 25.38
CA PHE A 530 10.19 -7.90 25.64
C PHE A 530 11.52 -8.14 24.91
N HIS A 531 11.93 -7.18 24.08
CA HIS A 531 13.15 -7.25 23.31
C HIS A 531 13.90 -5.93 23.32
N ASN A 532 15.23 -6.00 23.44
CA ASN A 532 16.14 -4.86 23.35
C ASN A 532 15.65 -3.64 24.14
N TYR A 533 15.52 -3.81 25.45
CA TYR A 533 15.10 -2.76 26.37
C TYR A 533 16.11 -2.56 27.49
N SER A 534 16.04 -1.41 28.18
CA SER A 534 17.01 -1.09 29.24
C SER A 534 16.57 -1.61 30.61
N SER A 535 15.35 -1.28 31.05
CA SER A 535 14.80 -1.81 32.31
C SER A 535 13.32 -1.51 32.49
N PHE A 536 12.64 -2.35 33.26
CA PHE A 536 11.37 -2.00 33.91
C PHE A 536 11.61 -0.95 35.01
N VAL A 537 10.60 -0.10 35.26
CA VAL A 537 10.69 0.99 36.24
C VAL A 537 9.48 0.98 37.16
N ILE A 538 9.72 1.01 38.48
CA ILE A 538 8.69 1.18 39.52
C ILE A 538 9.09 2.37 40.41
N GLY A 539 8.18 3.32 40.63
CA GLY A 539 8.44 4.46 41.51
C GLY A 539 9.62 5.33 41.07
N TRP A 540 9.83 5.45 39.75
CA TRP A 540 11.01 6.09 39.13
C TRP A 540 12.36 5.41 39.43
N GLN A 541 12.35 4.19 39.95
CA GLN A 541 13.55 3.37 40.14
C GLN A 541 13.56 2.26 39.10
N SER A 542 14.69 2.13 38.41
CA SER A 542 14.94 0.95 37.57
C SER A 542 14.96 -0.28 38.48
N ILE A 543 14.18 -1.29 38.12
CA ILE A 543 14.13 -2.55 38.86
C ILE A 543 14.88 -3.69 38.17
N GLY A 544 15.24 -3.51 36.90
CA GLY A 544 15.99 -4.49 36.10
C GLY A 544 15.17 -5.08 34.95
N ASP A 545 15.36 -6.37 34.71
CA ASP A 545 14.83 -7.10 33.56
C ASP A 545 13.49 -7.80 33.84
N LEU A 546 13.04 -8.69 32.94
CA LEU A 546 11.79 -9.43 33.08
C LEU A 546 11.79 -10.35 34.31
N SER A 547 12.94 -10.95 34.63
CA SER A 547 13.07 -11.78 35.82
C SER A 547 12.90 -10.94 37.09
N ASP A 548 13.46 -9.73 37.13
CA ASP A 548 13.25 -8.82 38.25
C ASP A 548 11.79 -8.35 38.35
N TRP A 549 11.15 -8.04 37.21
CA TRP A 549 9.72 -7.71 37.15
C TRP A 549 8.86 -8.85 37.70
N GLN A 550 9.10 -10.08 37.26
CA GLN A 550 8.40 -11.29 37.72
C GLN A 550 8.54 -11.49 39.23
N GLN A 551 9.76 -11.35 39.78
CA GLN A 551 10.02 -11.55 41.19
C GLN A 551 9.38 -10.48 42.09
N GLN A 552 9.40 -9.22 41.66
CA GLN A 552 8.91 -8.11 42.47
C GLN A 552 7.40 -7.95 42.43
N THR A 553 6.78 -8.25 41.28
CA THR A 553 5.36 -7.97 41.06
C THR A 553 4.49 -9.23 41.06
N GLY A 554 5.07 -10.40 40.75
CA GLY A 554 4.33 -11.64 40.50
C GLY A 554 3.71 -11.73 39.10
N PHE A 555 3.78 -10.67 38.28
CA PHE A 555 3.28 -10.63 36.92
C PHE A 555 4.26 -11.27 35.92
N GLY A 556 3.80 -11.45 34.67
CA GLY A 556 4.65 -11.80 33.53
C GLY A 556 5.18 -13.23 33.53
N GLN A 557 4.52 -14.18 34.20
CA GLN A 557 5.01 -15.55 34.34
C GLN A 557 5.06 -16.33 33.02
N HIS A 558 4.26 -15.95 32.03
CA HIS A 558 4.25 -16.50 30.67
C HIS A 558 4.82 -15.51 29.64
N SER A 559 5.20 -14.31 30.06
CA SER A 559 5.93 -13.36 29.21
C SER A 559 7.32 -13.89 28.85
N ILE A 560 7.83 -13.44 27.72
CA ILE A 560 9.13 -13.88 27.18
C ILE A 560 10.07 -12.69 26.96
N GLU A 561 11.37 -12.95 27.10
CA GLU A 561 12.43 -12.03 26.70
C GLU A 561 13.17 -12.61 25.48
N ALA A 562 12.77 -12.19 24.28
CA ALA A 562 13.27 -12.75 23.03
C ALA A 562 13.09 -11.77 21.87
N ASP A 563 13.91 -11.88 20.82
CA ASP A 563 13.72 -11.13 19.58
C ASP A 563 12.41 -11.56 18.89
N PRO A 564 11.47 -10.63 18.60
CA PRO A 564 10.23 -10.97 17.91
C PRO A 564 10.45 -11.41 16.45
N LEU A 565 11.64 -11.25 15.87
CA LEU A 565 11.97 -11.59 14.50
C LEU A 565 10.96 -10.99 13.50
N PHE A 566 10.84 -9.67 13.53
CA PHE A 566 10.06 -8.94 12.52
C PHE A 566 10.66 -9.11 11.12
N THR A 567 9.81 -9.11 10.09
CA THR A 567 10.21 -9.34 8.70
C THR A 567 11.14 -8.25 8.18
N ASN A 568 10.79 -6.98 8.40
CA ASN A 568 11.64 -5.85 8.02
C ASN A 568 11.33 -4.60 8.87
N PRO A 569 11.78 -4.56 10.14
CA PRO A 569 11.43 -3.49 11.07
C PRO A 569 12.04 -2.12 10.70
N ASP A 570 13.15 -2.08 9.95
CA ASP A 570 13.76 -0.83 9.44
C ASP A 570 12.86 -0.09 8.43
N PHE A 571 11.95 -0.82 7.79
CA PHE A 571 10.92 -0.28 6.90
C PHE A 571 9.51 -0.41 7.50
N HIS A 572 9.43 -0.57 8.84
CA HIS A 572 8.19 -0.67 9.61
C HIS A 572 7.27 -1.84 9.22
N ASN A 573 7.82 -2.90 8.62
CA ASN A 573 7.11 -4.15 8.42
C ASN A 573 7.30 -5.06 9.64
N PHE A 574 6.33 -4.99 10.54
CA PHE A 574 6.32 -5.71 11.82
C PHE A 574 5.62 -7.08 11.78
N HIS A 575 5.41 -7.66 10.59
CA HIS A 575 4.96 -9.06 10.49
C HIS A 575 6.02 -10.00 11.06
N LEU A 576 5.59 -11.02 11.80
CA LEU A 576 6.49 -12.01 12.40
C LEU A 576 7.02 -12.98 11.34
N GLN A 577 8.32 -13.29 11.39
CA GLN A 577 8.92 -14.33 10.56
C GLN A 577 8.49 -15.73 11.05
N PRO A 578 8.53 -16.78 10.20
CA PRO A 578 8.10 -18.13 10.56
C PRO A 578 8.80 -18.77 11.78
N SER A 579 9.99 -18.31 12.14
CA SER A 579 10.74 -18.79 13.31
C SER A 579 10.59 -17.90 14.55
N SER A 580 9.69 -16.92 14.51
CA SER A 580 9.48 -15.98 15.62
C SER A 580 9.04 -16.70 16.89
N PRO A 581 9.62 -16.37 18.06
CA PRO A 581 9.16 -16.88 19.35
C PRO A 581 7.82 -16.28 19.79
N CYS A 582 7.32 -15.26 19.08
CA CYS A 582 6.02 -14.63 19.34
C CYS A 582 4.85 -15.37 18.64
N LEU A 583 5.13 -16.32 17.74
CA LEU A 583 4.11 -17.14 17.10
C LEU A 583 3.51 -18.12 18.10
N ASN A 584 2.18 -18.15 18.20
CA ASN A 584 1.43 -19.04 19.11
C ASN A 584 1.92 -18.98 20.57
N ALA A 585 2.42 -17.82 21.01
CA ALA A 585 2.97 -17.63 22.34
C ALA A 585 2.10 -16.72 23.23
N GLY A 586 1.13 -16.02 22.65
CA GLY A 586 0.10 -15.26 23.36
C GLY A 586 -1.08 -16.14 23.77
N ILE A 587 -2.12 -15.51 24.34
CA ILE A 587 -3.33 -16.17 24.83
C ILE A 587 -4.61 -15.53 24.26
N ASP A 588 -5.54 -16.33 23.74
CA ASP A 588 -6.81 -15.84 23.20
C ASP A 588 -7.84 -15.56 24.31
N ARG A 589 -7.72 -14.43 25.00
CA ARG A 589 -8.75 -14.04 25.98
C ARG A 589 -10.01 -13.47 25.36
N GLN A 590 -10.02 -13.26 24.05
CA GLN A 590 -11.10 -12.58 23.34
C GLN A 590 -12.04 -13.56 22.66
N ASP A 591 -11.69 -14.86 22.59
CA ASP A 591 -12.47 -15.90 21.92
C ASP A 591 -12.66 -15.51 20.44
N PHE A 592 -11.56 -15.26 19.72
CA PHE A 592 -11.61 -14.70 18.38
C PHE A 592 -12.29 -15.63 17.36
N ASP A 593 -12.24 -16.95 17.58
CA ASP A 593 -12.92 -17.95 16.74
C ASP A 593 -14.31 -18.37 17.26
N GLN A 594 -14.72 -17.85 18.42
CA GLN A 594 -16.03 -18.05 19.05
C GLN A 594 -16.34 -19.51 19.37
N ASP A 595 -15.31 -20.31 19.68
CA ASP A 595 -15.48 -21.71 20.08
C ASP A 595 -15.73 -21.88 21.59
N GLY A 596 -15.59 -20.79 22.35
CA GLY A 596 -15.83 -20.72 23.79
C GLY A 596 -14.63 -21.10 24.65
N ASN A 597 -13.48 -21.39 24.05
CA ASN A 597 -12.22 -21.56 24.73
C ASN A 597 -11.41 -20.27 24.63
N THR A 598 -10.93 -19.79 25.77
CA THR A 598 -10.22 -18.50 25.89
C THR A 598 -8.78 -18.69 26.36
N THR A 599 -8.20 -19.85 26.05
CA THR A 599 -6.88 -20.26 26.53
C THR A 599 -5.97 -20.75 25.40
N GLU A 600 -6.47 -20.71 24.17
CA GLU A 600 -5.78 -21.01 22.94
C GLU A 600 -4.53 -20.14 22.79
N PRO A 601 -3.44 -20.73 22.27
CA PRO A 601 -2.30 -19.94 21.86
C PRO A 601 -2.64 -19.12 20.61
N ILE A 602 -2.28 -17.84 20.64
CA ILE A 602 -2.33 -16.93 19.47
C ILE A 602 -1.00 -16.22 19.29
N ASN A 603 -0.80 -15.55 18.16
CA ASN A 603 0.37 -14.71 17.99
C ASN A 603 0.32 -13.51 18.94
N MET A 604 1.45 -13.18 19.56
CA MET A 604 1.62 -11.88 20.23
C MET A 604 1.73 -10.75 19.20
N GLY A 605 1.46 -9.52 19.63
CA GLY A 605 1.52 -8.32 18.80
C GLY A 605 0.25 -8.09 17.99
N ALA A 606 0.35 -7.20 17.00
CA ALA A 606 -0.81 -6.68 16.28
C ALA A 606 -1.39 -7.63 15.21
N TYR A 607 -0.60 -8.60 14.76
CA TYR A 607 -0.96 -9.53 13.70
C TYR A 607 -1.25 -10.91 14.30
N ILE A 608 -2.48 -11.12 14.77
CA ILE A 608 -2.90 -12.37 15.45
C ILE A 608 -2.85 -13.55 14.48
N THR A 609 -3.33 -13.37 13.25
CA THR A 609 -3.35 -14.37 12.18
C THR A 609 -2.22 -14.16 11.17
N GLY A 610 -1.65 -12.95 11.11
CA GLY A 610 -0.61 -12.58 10.15
C GLY A 610 -1.14 -11.88 8.90
N ASN A 611 -2.47 -11.72 8.77
CA ASN A 611 -3.13 -11.15 7.58
C ASN A 611 -3.89 -9.84 7.88
N GLU A 612 -3.86 -9.38 9.13
CA GLU A 612 -4.54 -8.15 9.52
C GLU A 612 -3.93 -6.93 8.82
N THR A 613 -4.78 -5.99 8.41
CA THR A 613 -4.34 -4.68 7.92
C THR A 613 -4.28 -3.71 9.08
N ILE A 614 -3.09 -3.23 9.41
CA ILE A 614 -2.87 -2.21 10.45
C ILE A 614 -2.54 -0.88 9.80
N GLY A 615 -3.19 0.19 10.25
CA GLY A 615 -3.19 1.48 9.58
C GLY A 615 -4.22 1.54 8.46
N LEU A 616 -3.92 2.33 7.43
CA LEU A 616 -4.86 2.61 6.34
C LEU A 616 -5.23 1.34 5.55
N ILE A 617 -6.51 1.24 5.21
CA ILE A 617 -7.03 0.30 4.22
C ILE A 617 -6.77 0.91 2.83
N ASP A 618 -5.99 0.20 2.03
CA ASP A 618 -5.75 0.58 0.65
C ASP A 618 -6.99 0.29 -0.21
N LEU A 619 -7.78 1.32 -0.53
CA LEU A 619 -8.98 1.14 -1.36
C LEU A 619 -8.64 0.84 -2.83
N SER A 620 -7.42 1.12 -3.28
CA SER A 620 -6.99 0.80 -4.65
C SER A 620 -6.90 -0.71 -4.90
N GLN A 621 -6.78 -1.52 -3.83
CA GLN A 621 -6.81 -2.98 -3.93
C GLN A 621 -8.12 -3.52 -4.55
N TYR A 622 -9.20 -2.72 -4.52
CA TYR A 622 -10.49 -3.07 -5.12
C TYR A 622 -10.64 -2.62 -6.56
N ILE A 623 -9.67 -1.88 -7.10
CA ILE A 623 -9.68 -1.34 -8.46
C ILE A 623 -8.79 -2.21 -9.33
N ILE A 624 -9.30 -2.66 -10.48
CA ILE A 624 -8.44 -3.23 -11.51
C ILE A 624 -7.86 -2.06 -12.30
N GLU A 625 -6.59 -1.74 -12.05
CA GLU A 625 -5.84 -0.87 -12.95
C GLU A 625 -5.60 -1.63 -14.25
N GLU A 626 -6.26 -1.20 -15.34
CA GLU A 626 -5.79 -1.59 -16.67
C GLU A 626 -4.37 -1.06 -16.81
N SER A 627 -3.39 -1.97 -16.94
CA SER A 627 -2.02 -1.57 -17.22
C SER A 627 -2.02 -0.83 -18.57
N GLN A 628 -2.07 0.49 -18.55
CA GLN A 628 -1.85 1.28 -19.76
C GLN A 628 -0.44 0.97 -20.24
N GLN A 629 -0.34 0.36 -21.43
CA GLN A 629 0.91 -0.07 -22.01
C GLN A 629 1.87 1.13 -22.13
N THR A 630 3.09 0.99 -21.63
CA THR A 630 4.14 1.99 -21.87
C THR A 630 4.50 1.98 -23.35
N CYS A 631 5.03 3.08 -23.86
CA CYS A 631 5.46 3.18 -25.23
C CYS A 631 6.55 2.16 -25.54
N ALA A 632 7.45 1.92 -24.58
CA ALA A 632 8.44 0.86 -24.67
C ALA A 632 7.80 -0.54 -24.81
N SER A 633 6.75 -0.85 -24.05
CA SER A 633 6.04 -2.13 -24.19
C SER A 633 5.29 -2.28 -25.51
N GLN A 634 5.05 -1.17 -26.21
CA GLN A 634 4.42 -1.13 -27.53
C GLN A 634 5.45 -1.07 -28.68
N ASN A 635 6.72 -1.38 -28.41
CA ASN A 635 7.85 -1.22 -29.35
C ASN A 635 7.96 0.19 -29.94
N GLY A 636 7.56 1.19 -29.17
CA GLY A 636 7.65 2.58 -29.55
C GLY A 636 8.68 3.36 -28.75
N VAL A 637 8.98 4.56 -29.25
CA VAL A 637 9.75 5.59 -28.60
C VAL A 637 8.90 6.83 -28.41
N CYS A 638 9.00 7.43 -27.23
CA CYS A 638 8.33 8.67 -26.91
C CYS A 638 8.99 9.82 -27.65
N CYS A 639 8.25 10.46 -28.56
CA CYS A 639 8.72 11.63 -29.28
C CYS A 639 8.44 12.91 -28.50
N ASN A 640 9.28 13.93 -28.72
CA ASN A 640 8.99 15.28 -28.27
C ASN A 640 7.88 15.90 -29.14
N GLU A 641 7.15 16.88 -28.61
CA GLU A 641 6.05 17.57 -29.32
C GLU A 641 6.46 18.18 -30.68
N ASN A 642 7.75 18.44 -30.87
CA ASN A 642 8.31 19.01 -32.10
C ASN A 642 8.87 17.95 -33.08
N GLN A 643 8.72 16.66 -32.79
CA GLN A 643 9.17 15.55 -33.63
C GLN A 643 7.98 14.87 -34.32
N THR A 644 8.24 14.24 -35.46
CA THR A 644 7.27 13.42 -36.19
C THR A 644 7.68 11.96 -36.13
N CYS A 645 6.71 11.06 -36.12
CA CYS A 645 7.00 9.63 -36.21
C CYS A 645 7.32 9.25 -37.65
N GLN A 646 8.44 8.56 -37.90
CA GLN A 646 8.90 8.20 -39.24
C GLN A 646 7.85 7.42 -40.05
N ASN A 647 7.04 6.58 -39.39
CA ASN A 647 5.97 5.80 -40.01
C ASN A 647 4.61 6.56 -40.04
N GLY A 648 4.56 7.78 -39.52
CA GLY A 648 3.39 8.66 -39.52
C GLY A 648 2.31 8.35 -38.48
N ILE A 649 2.54 7.39 -37.58
CA ILE A 649 1.53 6.93 -36.62
C ILE A 649 2.03 7.15 -35.20
N PHE A 650 1.24 7.89 -34.42
CA PHE A 650 1.38 7.97 -32.98
C PHE A 650 0.25 7.19 -32.30
N ILE A 651 0.59 6.49 -31.23
CA ILE A 651 -0.36 5.75 -30.39
C ILE A 651 -0.32 6.26 -28.94
N SER A 652 -1.37 5.92 -28.18
CA SER A 652 -1.47 6.27 -26.77
C SER A 652 -0.62 5.34 -25.91
N SER A 653 0.02 5.89 -24.89
CA SER A 653 0.83 5.16 -23.90
C SER A 653 0.78 5.86 -22.56
N SER A 654 1.08 5.13 -21.48
CA SER A 654 1.11 5.68 -20.12
C SER A 654 2.27 6.65 -19.86
N ASP A 655 3.39 6.51 -20.57
CA ASP A 655 4.64 7.25 -20.36
C ASP A 655 4.83 8.45 -21.30
N CYS A 656 4.14 8.50 -22.44
CA CYS A 656 4.18 9.66 -23.33
C CYS A 656 2.85 10.06 -23.98
N GLY A 657 1.72 9.62 -23.41
CA GLY A 657 0.40 9.96 -23.93
C GLY A 657 0.29 9.57 -25.41
N ASN A 658 -0.21 10.48 -26.25
CA ASN A 658 -0.36 10.28 -27.70
C ASN A 658 0.93 10.55 -28.51
N LEU A 659 2.11 10.48 -27.90
CA LEU A 659 3.41 10.71 -28.57
C LEU A 659 4.27 9.45 -28.66
N CYS A 660 3.66 8.27 -28.49
CA CYS A 660 4.36 7.02 -28.70
C CYS A 660 4.47 6.70 -30.20
N CYS A 661 5.70 6.65 -30.71
CA CYS A 661 6.00 6.36 -32.10
C CYS A 661 6.56 4.94 -32.24
N THR A 662 5.89 4.07 -32.98
CA THR A 662 6.37 2.69 -33.28
C THR A 662 7.45 2.64 -34.38
N GLY A 663 8.02 3.79 -34.73
CA GLY A 663 9.17 3.97 -35.62
C GLY A 663 10.19 4.91 -34.96
N GLU A 664 10.97 5.65 -35.75
CA GLU A 664 11.91 6.64 -35.20
C GLU A 664 11.29 8.04 -35.08
N CYS A 665 11.62 8.75 -33.99
CA CYS A 665 11.28 10.16 -33.83
C CYS A 665 12.21 11.03 -34.68
N VAL A 666 11.68 11.68 -35.72
CA VAL A 666 12.45 12.55 -36.60
C VAL A 666 12.05 14.01 -36.45
N SER A 667 13.04 14.88 -36.28
CA SER A 667 12.81 16.33 -36.29
C SER A 667 12.45 16.76 -37.71
N PRO A 668 11.40 17.57 -37.92
CA PRO A 668 11.04 18.07 -39.24
C PRO A 668 12.20 18.91 -39.80
N ARG A 669 12.68 18.57 -41.02
CA ARG A 669 13.64 19.43 -41.74
C ARG A 669 12.98 20.78 -42.01
N LEU A 670 13.62 21.86 -41.57
CA LEU A 670 13.19 23.22 -41.92
C LEU A 670 13.34 23.40 -43.44
N PRO A 671 12.26 23.74 -44.17
CA PRO A 671 12.37 24.04 -45.59
C PRO A 671 13.35 25.21 -45.81
N GLY A 672 14.51 24.94 -46.40
CA GLY A 672 15.57 25.94 -46.63
C GLY A 672 16.85 25.76 -45.82
N ASP A 673 16.87 24.82 -44.87
CA ASP A 673 18.09 24.34 -44.20
C ASP A 673 18.78 23.31 -45.11
N LEU A 674 19.68 23.81 -45.95
CA LEU A 674 20.37 23.05 -47.00
C LEU A 674 21.60 22.31 -46.46
N ASN A 675 22.18 22.78 -45.36
CA ASN A 675 23.33 22.14 -44.72
C ASN A 675 22.95 21.16 -43.59
N GLY A 676 21.67 21.13 -43.17
CA GLY A 676 21.15 20.23 -42.15
C GLY A 676 21.56 20.62 -40.73
N ASP A 677 21.85 21.90 -40.47
CA ASP A 677 22.33 22.39 -39.18
C ASP A 677 21.18 22.82 -38.23
N GLY A 678 19.93 22.70 -38.67
CA GLY A 678 18.74 23.06 -37.90
C GLY A 678 18.42 24.56 -37.95
N HIS A 679 19.11 25.34 -38.79
CA HIS A 679 18.89 26.77 -38.97
C HIS A 679 18.83 27.12 -40.47
N ILE A 680 18.04 28.14 -40.83
CA ILE A 680 18.12 28.75 -42.17
C ILE A 680 19.00 29.97 -42.04
N ASN A 681 20.24 29.88 -42.51
CA ASN A 681 21.26 30.90 -42.29
C ASN A 681 22.11 31.17 -43.55
N VAL A 682 23.12 32.04 -43.41
CA VAL A 682 23.93 32.49 -44.55
C VAL A 682 24.72 31.34 -45.20
N GLN A 683 24.96 30.25 -44.48
CA GLN A 683 25.66 29.07 -44.98
C GLN A 683 24.80 28.30 -45.99
N ASP A 684 23.48 28.26 -45.80
CA ASP A 684 22.53 27.69 -46.77
C ASP A 684 22.48 28.53 -48.05
N ILE A 685 22.49 29.86 -47.90
CA ILE A 685 22.57 30.78 -49.04
C ILE A 685 23.89 30.57 -49.79
N GLN A 686 25.00 30.36 -49.06
CA GLN A 686 26.30 30.12 -49.66
C GLN A 686 26.33 28.82 -50.47
N LEU A 687 25.66 27.76 -50.02
CA LEU A 687 25.50 26.51 -50.79
C LEU A 687 24.75 26.75 -52.11
N ASN A 688 23.65 27.51 -52.10
CA ASN A 688 22.94 27.90 -53.31
C ASN A 688 23.80 28.78 -54.24
N VAL A 689 24.53 29.75 -53.69
CA VAL A 689 25.43 30.62 -54.47
C VAL A 689 26.58 29.82 -55.08
N ASN A 690 27.13 28.85 -54.37
CA ASN A 690 28.20 27.99 -54.89
C ASN A 690 27.69 27.13 -56.06
N VAL A 691 26.48 26.58 -55.98
CA VAL A 691 25.85 25.86 -57.10
C VAL A 691 25.62 26.80 -58.29
N ILE A 692 25.15 28.03 -58.06
CA ILE A 692 24.96 29.03 -59.12
C ILE A 692 26.30 29.42 -59.77
N LEU A 693 27.35 29.67 -58.98
CA LEU A 693 28.69 30.01 -59.46
C LEU A 693 29.34 28.85 -60.21
N GLU A 694 29.10 27.62 -59.80
CA GLU A 694 29.57 26.42 -60.50
C GLU A 694 28.89 26.29 -61.86
N ILE A 695 27.59 26.60 -61.94
CA ILE A 695 26.84 26.70 -63.21
C ILE A 695 27.34 27.90 -64.05
N GLU A 696 27.65 29.05 -63.45
CA GLU A 696 28.12 30.23 -64.18
C GLU A 696 29.53 30.05 -64.80
N ASN A 697 30.37 29.19 -64.24
CA ASN A 697 31.74 28.97 -64.71
C ASN A 697 31.88 27.74 -65.64
N ARG A 698 30.77 27.12 -66.03
CA ARG A 698 30.74 25.98 -66.94
C ARG A 698 31.00 26.40 -68.40
N PRO A 699 32.10 25.94 -69.05
CA PRO A 699 32.48 26.37 -70.40
C PRO A 699 31.58 25.79 -71.52
N ASP A 700 30.67 24.87 -71.20
CA ASP A 700 29.71 24.24 -72.09
C ASP A 700 28.37 25.01 -72.24
N ILE A 701 28.18 26.11 -71.52
CA ILE A 701 26.97 26.95 -71.62
C ILE A 701 27.18 28.06 -72.67
N ILE A 702 26.59 27.88 -73.87
CA ILE A 702 26.89 28.67 -75.09
C ILE A 702 25.90 29.84 -75.34
N ALA A 703 24.87 30.02 -74.51
CA ALA A 703 24.01 31.21 -74.51
C ALA A 703 23.22 31.33 -73.19
N ARG A 704 22.98 32.57 -72.74
CA ARG A 704 22.18 32.89 -71.55
C ARG A 704 21.07 33.87 -71.92
N ALA A 705 19.87 33.65 -71.42
CA ALA A 705 18.78 34.62 -71.52
C ALA A 705 18.83 35.53 -70.30
N ASP A 706 18.91 36.84 -70.54
CA ASP A 706 18.77 37.82 -69.48
C ASP A 706 17.31 37.80 -69.00
N VAL A 707 17.11 37.41 -67.75
CA VAL A 707 15.79 37.35 -67.08
C VAL A 707 15.51 38.63 -66.29
N ASN A 708 16.50 39.53 -66.17
CA ASN A 708 16.31 40.86 -65.63
C ASN A 708 15.92 41.75 -66.82
N ARG A 709 14.64 42.11 -66.90
CA ARG A 709 14.07 42.95 -67.97
C ARG A 709 14.58 44.39 -67.85
N ASP A 710 15.87 44.57 -68.04
CA ASP A 710 16.58 45.83 -67.93
C ASP A 710 16.86 46.29 -69.36
N GLY A 711 15.87 46.98 -69.93
CA GLY A 711 16.13 47.88 -71.07
C GLY A 711 16.97 49.07 -70.63
#